data_AF-A0A3E2HN96-F1
#
_entry.id   AF-A0A3E2HN96-F1
#
_cell.length_a   1.000
_cell.length_b   1.000
_cell.length_c   1.000
_cell.angle_alpha   90.00
_cell.angle_beta   90.00
_cell.angle_gamma   90.00
#
_symmetry.space_group_name_H-M   'P 1'
#
loop_
_entity.id
_entity.type
_entity.pdbx_description
1 polymer ?
#
loop_
_entity_poly.entity_id
_entity_poly.type
_entity_poly.pdbx_seq_one_letter_code
_entity_poly.pdbx_strand_id
1 'polypeptide(L)'
;MSGSQYAPLAKEEDEVEVIVQGRDRGHGFKLNKLYRAICLSLFGLTAVLLVLGAVVAWTGRPPLENVLDDIDKDDTGAEWLRAHEARANGDQYLLGVGKADITGPVVELNFMGYASLSQVGTGLRQRIYSRAFIIGDKNNPSDRFVYLVLDTQSGDTAVRYGILQGLAALGSEYAVYGQQNVAVTGTHQHSGPGAWVNYLLPQVTSLGFDQESYQAIVTGAVLSIQRAHESLTTGYLSYGEVNITDANISRSPYAYLANPAEERAKYEYDVDKTLSMLRFQRASDGLNIGVLTWYAVHGTSMLENNTHVTGDNKGVAAYLFENAVANDTSAAPGFVAGFSQANVGDTSPNVLGAWCDDGSGQMCTLENSTCAGISETCHGRGPEFQKLDLGVSSCYEIGRRQYAGAKSLYDSFDSLSTPVTGTSVKSFHTFQDMRNLTFPLANGTLVTTCAAALGYSFAAGTTDGPGAFDFTQNDPGSNDANPLWNVVSGLLKTPTPNQVACQQPKPILLDVGQMSEPYDWSPNIVDMQLLRVGQFIIIISPSEATTMSGRRWRDAIKSAAISNTITDVEPYVVLGGPANTYAHYLATEEEYGVQRYEGASTLYGPHELEGYIYVSTQSIKYLAADSTTQPPTGPLPPNYSNSSLSFITPVIFDAAPIFQSFGDVVTPPNASYAPGDVVNVTFVGANPRNNLRLEGTFTAVEMLTGSTWTQVRSDWDWSLVYTWTRVNTILGTSNVVITWETESDVQPGTYRIRYYGDAKRLDSFEAMVILSNDKMFILLRRHNTPKALQPSTIRLQKGKELSLQTNWKMSHISNPLATPDQIYKSSQSSALPIDLQESIRFYTARLTQAAGILLRLPQDVIVQANVILFRYWLIEDLLKHEFSDVSAAAIYLTAKISASPRSLRSVTNVYAYLTSPNSALRPTFDPKQQTPDPTTYYLSESTYITFRNRILVVEGHILNAIGFNTHVALPHPLAITYLQALNVFGAGGKQGPKVARRTIEYLNTALLSPQMLYLTHQPYALATAAIYLAARDVGCFTRTIDYSTSSQFMDTVRADAEAAGTISHDKLTWKIIDATIQEWLKGA
;
A
#
# COMPACT_ATOMS: atom_id res chain seq x y z
N MET A 1 -10.32 -38.09 -32.52
CA MET A 1 -10.03 -39.31 -33.31
C MET A 1 -8.53 -39.48 -33.30
N SER A 2 -7.83 -40.49 -32.79
CA SER A 2 -8.03 -41.82 -32.17
C SER A 2 -6.66 -42.10 -31.50
N GLY A 3 -6.45 -42.67 -30.32
CA GLY A 3 -7.19 -43.65 -29.53
C GLY A 3 -6.38 -44.95 -29.41
N SER A 4 -5.94 -45.30 -28.19
CA SER A 4 -5.60 -46.65 -27.65
C SER A 4 -4.24 -47.30 -28.05
N GLN A 5 -3.51 -48.13 -27.28
CA GLN A 5 -3.73 -48.78 -25.96
C GLN A 5 -2.46 -49.48 -25.40
N TYR A 6 -2.32 -49.43 -24.06
CA TYR A 6 -1.71 -50.24 -22.98
C TYR A 6 -1.09 -51.67 -23.14
N ALA A 7 0.08 -51.85 -22.47
CA ALA A 7 0.51 -52.85 -21.43
C ALA A 7 0.72 -54.37 -21.77
N PRO A 8 1.27 -55.29 -20.91
CA PRO A 8 1.67 -55.21 -19.46
C PRO A 8 2.86 -56.12 -18.89
N LEU A 9 3.17 -55.97 -17.57
CA LEU A 9 3.70 -56.94 -16.51
C LEU A 9 5.17 -57.49 -16.59
N ALA A 10 5.95 -57.76 -15.51
CA ALA A 10 5.74 -58.24 -14.11
C ALA A 10 6.94 -57.87 -13.14
N LYS A 11 6.73 -57.58 -11.83
CA LYS A 11 6.94 -58.35 -10.55
C LYS A 11 8.39 -58.82 -10.26
N GLU A 12 8.98 -58.66 -9.07
CA GLU A 12 8.72 -59.19 -7.68
C GLU A 12 9.48 -58.28 -6.66
N GLU A 13 9.36 -58.27 -5.32
CA GLU A 13 8.42 -58.64 -4.24
C GLU A 13 9.20 -58.48 -2.89
N ASP A 14 8.47 -58.56 -1.77
CA ASP A 14 8.85 -58.71 -0.34
C ASP A 14 9.23 -57.44 0.49
N GLU A 15 8.39 -56.94 1.41
CA GLU A 15 7.81 -57.48 2.68
C GLU A 15 8.82 -57.42 3.88
N VAL A 16 8.53 -57.13 5.16
CA VAL A 16 7.36 -56.81 6.01
C VAL A 16 7.92 -56.51 7.44
N GLU A 17 7.26 -55.63 8.21
CA GLU A 17 6.97 -55.65 9.69
C GLU A 17 7.90 -56.39 10.73
N VAL A 18 8.05 -56.09 12.02
CA VAL A 18 7.60 -55.08 13.01
C VAL A 18 8.17 -55.48 14.41
N ILE A 19 8.15 -54.55 15.40
CA ILE A 19 7.93 -54.77 16.86
C ILE A 19 9.04 -55.27 17.85
N VAL A 20 9.38 -54.35 18.78
CA VAL A 20 9.37 -54.38 20.27
C VAL A 20 10.44 -55.11 21.13
N GLN A 21 11.01 -54.28 22.01
CA GLN A 21 11.58 -54.46 23.37
C GLN A 21 11.88 -55.87 23.93
N GLY A 22 13.11 -56.02 24.41
CA GLY A 22 13.50 -56.99 25.44
C GLY A 22 14.46 -56.35 26.45
N ARG A 23 14.13 -56.52 27.74
CA ARG A 23 14.86 -56.06 28.94
C ARG A 23 15.82 -57.16 29.42
N ASP A 24 16.82 -56.73 30.19
CA ASP A 24 17.57 -57.46 31.25
C ASP A 24 18.90 -58.21 30.95
N ARG A 25 19.82 -57.97 31.91
CA ARG A 25 21.07 -58.65 32.33
C ARG A 25 22.32 -58.39 31.47
N GLY A 26 23.51 -58.06 32.00
CA GLY A 26 23.99 -57.85 33.37
C GLY A 26 25.53 -57.85 33.41
N HIS A 27 26.11 -57.07 34.34
CA HIS A 27 27.45 -57.19 35.01
C HIS A 27 28.73 -57.19 34.15
N GLY A 28 29.84 -56.54 34.47
CA GLY A 28 30.36 -55.73 35.61
C GLY A 28 31.56 -54.88 35.09
N PHE A 29 32.12 -53.87 35.77
CA PHE A 29 32.89 -53.94 37.02
C PHE A 29 33.20 -52.51 37.57
N LYS A 30 32.76 -52.28 38.81
CA LYS A 30 33.31 -51.53 39.98
C LYS A 30 33.99 -50.12 39.88
N LEU A 31 33.25 -49.19 40.51
CA LEU A 31 33.61 -48.09 41.44
C LEU A 31 34.93 -48.20 42.25
N ASN A 32 35.62 -47.06 42.45
CA ASN A 32 35.81 -46.34 43.75
C ASN A 32 37.15 -45.59 43.82
N LYS A 33 37.11 -44.24 43.90
CA LYS A 33 38.00 -43.32 44.67
C LYS A 33 38.13 -41.94 43.99
N LEU A 34 37.04 -41.16 43.93
CA LEU A 34 37.17 -39.69 43.81
C LEU A 34 35.99 -38.91 44.42
N TYR A 35 35.12 -39.60 45.15
CA TYR A 35 33.90 -39.03 45.76
C TYR A 35 34.04 -38.76 47.27
N ARG A 36 35.28 -38.72 47.78
CA ARG A 36 35.57 -38.52 49.22
C ARG A 36 36.38 -37.25 49.55
N ALA A 37 36.63 -36.35 48.60
CA ALA A 37 37.49 -35.18 48.84
C ALA A 37 36.85 -33.79 48.61
N ILE A 38 35.62 -33.69 48.09
CA ILE A 38 35.07 -32.38 47.66
C ILE A 38 33.83 -31.92 48.46
N CYS A 39 33.36 -32.69 49.45
CA CYS A 39 32.18 -32.31 50.24
C CYS A 39 32.48 -31.70 51.63
N LEU A 40 33.65 -31.12 51.93
CA LEU A 40 33.94 -30.62 53.30
C LEU A 40 34.95 -29.45 53.40
N SER A 41 34.88 -28.47 52.50
CA SER A 41 35.66 -27.22 52.63
C SER A 41 34.86 -25.96 52.26
N LEU A 42 33.59 -25.89 52.67
CA LEU A 42 32.73 -24.70 52.56
C LEU A 42 31.96 -24.45 53.88
N PHE A 43 32.71 -24.37 54.98
CA PHE A 43 32.26 -23.80 56.26
C PHE A 43 33.49 -23.19 56.96
N GLY A 44 33.85 -21.95 56.58
CA GLY A 44 35.00 -21.28 57.19
C GLY A 44 35.62 -20.16 56.37
N LEU A 45 34.84 -19.26 55.76
CA LEU A 45 35.39 -18.01 55.23
C LEU A 45 34.38 -16.85 55.26
N THR A 46 33.51 -16.85 56.27
CA THR A 46 32.50 -15.81 56.54
C THR A 46 32.88 -14.86 57.69
N ALA A 47 34.13 -14.82 58.15
CA ALA A 47 34.49 -14.03 59.34
C ALA A 47 35.66 -13.04 59.19
N VAL A 48 36.32 -12.90 58.04
CA VAL A 48 37.55 -12.08 57.93
C VAL A 48 37.49 -10.93 56.90
N LEU A 49 36.50 -10.89 56.01
CA LEU A 49 36.35 -9.80 55.03
C LEU A 49 35.20 -8.83 55.34
N LEU A 50 34.78 -8.78 56.60
CA LEU A 50 33.83 -7.79 57.15
C LEU A 50 34.53 -6.56 57.77
N VAL A 51 35.84 -6.36 57.55
CA VAL A 51 36.61 -5.24 58.17
C VAL A 51 37.42 -4.39 57.17
N LEU A 52 37.42 -4.70 55.87
CA LEU A 52 38.15 -3.90 54.86
C LEU A 52 37.23 -3.21 53.84
N GLY A 53 35.97 -3.02 54.21
CA GLY A 53 34.97 -2.22 53.50
C GLY A 53 34.73 -0.87 54.17
N ALA A 54 35.78 -0.12 54.49
CA ALA A 54 35.73 1.30 54.82
C ALA A 54 37.13 1.88 54.65
N VAL A 55 37.24 3.04 53.99
CA VAL A 55 38.48 3.75 53.63
C VAL A 55 39.14 3.25 52.33
N VAL A 56 38.66 3.72 51.17
CA VAL A 56 39.38 4.62 50.25
C VAL A 56 38.36 5.07 49.19
N ALA A 57 37.61 6.11 49.52
CA ALA A 57 37.32 7.16 48.54
C ALA A 57 38.53 8.11 48.56
N TRP A 58 38.77 8.79 47.42
CA TRP A 58 39.74 9.87 47.16
C TRP A 58 41.06 9.53 46.40
N THR A 59 41.16 10.20 45.24
CA THR A 59 42.34 10.68 44.48
C THR A 59 42.94 9.87 43.31
N GLY A 60 42.82 10.44 42.10
CA GLY A 60 43.94 10.70 41.16
C GLY A 60 44.44 9.57 40.22
N ARG A 61 44.24 9.74 38.90
CA ARG A 61 44.94 9.00 37.80
C ARG A 61 46.43 9.45 37.67
N PRO A 62 47.22 8.95 36.68
CA PRO A 62 47.86 7.62 36.42
C PRO A 62 49.43 7.77 36.40
N PRO A 63 50.34 6.88 35.88
CA PRO A 63 50.48 6.38 34.48
C PRO A 63 51.06 4.93 34.30
N LEU A 64 51.25 4.55 33.02
CA LEU A 64 51.79 3.29 32.44
C LEU A 64 53.16 2.82 32.99
N GLU A 65 53.39 1.49 33.07
CA GLU A 65 54.33 0.71 32.21
C GLU A 65 54.48 -0.77 32.65
N ASN A 66 54.32 -1.67 31.68
CA ASN A 66 55.00 -2.97 31.45
C ASN A 66 55.30 -3.93 32.63
N VAL A 67 54.49 -5.01 32.72
CA VAL A 67 55.00 -6.39 32.93
C VAL A 67 54.15 -7.34 32.09
N LEU A 68 54.54 -7.50 30.82
CA LEU A 68 54.35 -8.73 30.07
C LEU A 68 55.58 -9.59 30.37
N ASP A 69 55.39 -10.69 31.09
CA ASP A 69 56.05 -11.98 30.86
C ASP A 69 55.51 -12.98 31.90
N ASP A 70 55.36 -14.24 31.48
CA ASP A 70 54.70 -15.37 32.15
C ASP A 70 53.17 -15.31 32.29
N ILE A 71 52.46 -15.63 31.19
CA ILE A 71 51.50 -16.77 31.13
C ILE A 71 51.39 -17.13 29.64
N ASP A 72 52.16 -18.12 29.22
CA ASP A 72 51.90 -18.89 28.01
C ASP A 72 51.86 -20.37 28.40
N LYS A 73 50.77 -21.04 27.98
CA LYS A 73 50.47 -22.48 27.91
C LYS A 73 48.99 -22.74 28.21
N ASP A 74 48.14 -22.33 27.28
CA ASP A 74 46.96 -23.12 26.93
C ASP A 74 46.81 -23.12 25.40
N ASP A 75 47.32 -24.17 24.77
CA ASP A 75 47.58 -24.28 23.32
C ASP A 75 46.30 -24.37 22.46
N THR A 76 45.11 -24.49 23.09
CA THR A 76 43.83 -24.64 22.39
C THR A 76 43.24 -23.32 21.90
N GLY A 77 43.45 -22.23 22.66
CA GLY A 77 43.03 -20.88 22.24
C GLY A 77 43.93 -20.33 21.13
N ALA A 78 45.23 -20.63 21.21
CA ALA A 78 46.22 -20.21 20.22
C ALA A 78 46.10 -20.99 18.89
N GLU A 79 45.76 -22.29 18.92
CA GLU A 79 45.46 -23.03 17.68
C GLU A 79 44.14 -22.59 17.04
N TRP A 80 43.11 -22.25 17.82
CA TRP A 80 41.85 -21.72 17.28
C TRP A 80 42.02 -20.32 16.69
N LEU A 81 42.75 -19.43 17.37
CA LEU A 81 43.14 -18.11 16.85
C LEU A 81 44.05 -18.23 15.63
N ARG A 82 45.07 -19.10 15.64
CA ARG A 82 45.94 -19.31 14.46
C ARG A 82 45.22 -19.99 13.30
N ALA A 83 44.25 -20.87 13.55
CA ALA A 83 43.41 -21.46 12.49
C ALA A 83 42.40 -20.47 11.90
N HIS A 84 41.97 -19.46 12.67
CA HIS A 84 41.12 -18.35 12.21
C HIS A 84 41.93 -17.22 11.56
N GLU A 85 43.11 -16.88 12.09
CA GLU A 85 44.07 -15.96 11.46
C GLU A 85 44.58 -16.53 10.13
N ALA A 86 44.75 -17.86 10.03
CA ALA A 86 45.16 -18.52 8.79
C ALA A 86 44.05 -18.66 7.73
N ARG A 87 42.83 -18.16 7.96
CA ARG A 87 41.70 -18.24 7.00
C ARG A 87 41.12 -16.90 6.55
N ALA A 88 41.69 -15.77 6.96
CA ALA A 88 41.31 -14.45 6.44
C ALA A 88 42.20 -14.04 5.24
N ASN A 89 41.90 -14.51 4.03
CA ASN A 89 42.56 -14.05 2.79
C ASN A 89 41.95 -12.73 2.22
N GLY A 90 41.21 -11.98 3.02
CA GLY A 90 40.59 -10.70 2.63
C GLY A 90 41.21 -9.50 3.35
N ASP A 91 40.95 -8.30 2.83
CA ASP A 91 41.39 -7.07 3.48
C ASP A 91 40.47 -6.67 4.63
N GLN A 92 41.02 -5.90 5.58
CA GLN A 92 40.23 -5.35 6.68
C GLN A 92 39.64 -3.99 6.32
N TYR A 93 38.37 -3.82 6.69
CA TYR A 93 37.59 -2.59 6.51
C TYR A 93 37.06 -2.08 7.85
N LEU A 94 36.63 -0.83 7.87
CA LEU A 94 35.83 -0.27 8.96
C LEU A 94 34.34 -0.55 8.68
N LEU A 95 33.71 -1.36 9.51
CA LEU A 95 32.37 -1.90 9.30
C LEU A 95 31.44 -1.50 10.43
N GLY A 96 30.21 -1.12 10.11
CA GLY A 96 29.18 -0.78 11.08
C GLY A 96 27.80 -1.17 10.58
N VAL A 97 26.91 -1.60 11.48
CA VAL A 97 25.54 -1.99 11.14
C VAL A 97 24.56 -1.40 12.14
N GLY A 98 23.37 -1.04 11.68
CA GLY A 98 22.33 -0.46 12.52
C GLY A 98 20.95 -0.69 11.97
N LYS A 99 19.96 -0.78 12.86
CA LYS A 99 18.54 -0.97 12.53
C LYS A 99 17.71 0.01 13.36
N ALA A 100 16.68 0.60 12.78
CA ALA A 100 15.73 1.44 13.49
C ALA A 100 14.35 1.42 12.80
N ASP A 101 13.29 1.60 13.59
CA ASP A 101 11.90 1.64 13.15
C ASP A 101 11.62 2.89 12.31
N ILE A 102 10.93 2.70 11.18
CA ILE A 102 10.45 3.76 10.29
C ILE A 102 8.93 3.70 10.07
N THR A 103 8.21 2.97 10.92
CA THR A 103 6.78 2.75 10.78
C THR A 103 6.00 4.05 10.96
N GLY A 104 5.50 4.58 9.83
CA GLY A 104 4.63 5.74 9.79
C GLY A 104 3.18 5.44 10.22
N PRO A 105 2.23 6.35 9.92
CA PRO A 105 0.80 6.18 10.17
C PRO A 105 0.22 4.84 9.68
N VAL A 106 -0.18 3.97 10.60
CA VAL A 106 -0.72 2.64 10.25
C VAL A 106 -2.22 2.64 9.93
N VAL A 107 -2.88 3.80 10.02
CA VAL A 107 -4.32 3.96 9.69
C VAL A 107 -4.62 5.24 8.93
N GLU A 108 -5.75 5.27 8.22
CA GLU A 108 -6.33 6.48 7.58
C GLU A 108 -5.42 7.19 6.58
N LEU A 109 -4.29 6.57 6.21
CA LEU A 109 -3.32 7.01 5.21
C LEU A 109 -3.27 6.00 4.08
N ASN A 110 -3.18 6.48 2.85
CA ASN A 110 -3.03 5.64 1.67
C ASN A 110 -1.67 4.92 1.70
N PHE A 111 -1.62 3.68 1.23
CA PHE A 111 -0.35 2.98 1.03
C PHE A 111 0.32 3.42 -0.27
N MET A 112 1.66 3.42 -0.28
CA MET A 112 2.44 3.74 -1.48
C MET A 112 2.71 2.48 -2.30
N GLY A 113 2.55 2.56 -3.62
CA GLY A 113 2.83 1.45 -4.54
C GLY A 113 1.76 1.30 -5.61
N TYR A 114 0.63 0.68 -5.24
CA TYR A 114 -0.46 0.34 -6.17
C TYR A 114 -1.22 1.52 -6.79
N ALA A 115 -0.99 2.74 -6.32
CA ALA A 115 -1.68 3.94 -6.79
C ALA A 115 -3.23 3.84 -6.68
N SER A 116 -3.73 3.18 -5.63
CA SER A 116 -5.16 2.94 -5.41
C SER A 116 -5.70 3.81 -4.28
N LEU A 117 -6.67 4.68 -4.57
CA LEU A 117 -7.34 5.52 -3.55
C LEU A 117 -8.04 4.71 -2.45
N SER A 118 -8.37 3.44 -2.74
CA SER A 118 -9.10 2.57 -1.81
C SER A 118 -8.18 1.83 -0.83
N GLN A 119 -6.88 1.74 -1.13
CA GLN A 119 -5.89 1.10 -0.27
C GLN A 119 -5.47 2.05 0.86
N VAL A 120 -6.29 2.13 1.91
CA VAL A 120 -6.07 2.98 3.07
C VAL A 120 -5.78 2.12 4.30
N GLY A 121 -4.75 2.48 5.07
CA GLY A 121 -4.34 1.74 6.25
C GLY A 121 -5.47 1.56 7.27
N THR A 122 -5.56 0.36 7.84
CA THR A 122 -6.45 0.00 8.94
C THR A 122 -5.72 -0.69 10.09
N GLY A 123 -4.39 -0.86 9.99
CA GLY A 123 -3.64 -1.55 11.02
C GLY A 123 -2.20 -1.87 10.64
N LEU A 124 -1.58 -2.71 11.47
CA LEU A 124 -0.19 -3.12 11.39
C LEU A 124 -0.11 -4.64 11.54
N ARG A 125 0.60 -5.30 10.62
CA ARG A 125 0.94 -6.72 10.69
C ARG A 125 2.43 -6.93 10.99
N GLN A 126 3.29 -6.04 10.50
CA GLN A 126 4.71 -6.07 10.77
C GLN A 126 5.27 -4.64 10.74
N ARG A 127 6.03 -4.25 11.76
CA ARG A 127 6.85 -3.03 11.73
C ARG A 127 7.79 -3.02 10.52
N ILE A 128 8.04 -1.83 9.99
CA ILE A 128 8.95 -1.57 8.88
C ILE A 128 10.20 -0.84 9.38
N TYR A 129 11.38 -1.19 8.85
CA TYR A 129 12.66 -0.73 9.39
C TYR A 129 13.57 -0.08 8.34
N SER A 130 14.43 0.82 8.82
CA SER A 130 15.67 1.19 8.16
C SER A 130 16.81 0.30 8.65
N ARG A 131 17.57 -0.28 7.73
CA ARG A 131 18.78 -1.06 8.01
C ARG A 131 19.98 -0.40 7.33
N ALA A 132 20.94 0.07 8.12
CA ALA A 132 22.11 0.79 7.68
C ALA A 132 23.36 -0.10 7.71
N PHE A 133 24.14 -0.03 6.63
CA PHE A 133 25.43 -0.70 6.49
C PHE A 133 26.49 0.34 6.16
N ILE A 134 27.47 0.50 7.04
CA ILE A 134 28.60 1.41 6.86
C ILE A 134 29.83 0.58 6.49
N ILE A 135 30.46 0.93 5.38
CA ILE A 135 31.71 0.34 4.92
C ILE A 135 32.70 1.48 4.68
N GLY A 136 33.85 1.41 5.33
CA GLY A 136 34.91 2.41 5.24
C GLY A 136 36.29 1.81 5.08
N ASP A 137 37.19 2.58 4.48
CA ASP A 137 38.60 2.26 4.41
C ASP A 137 39.20 2.33 5.83
N LYS A 138 39.93 1.29 6.22
CA LYS A 138 40.56 1.21 7.55
C LYS A 138 41.65 2.28 7.73
N ASN A 139 42.42 2.55 6.69
CA ASN A 139 43.58 3.45 6.71
C ASN A 139 43.21 4.89 6.39
N ASN A 140 42.14 5.10 5.63
CA ASN A 140 41.54 6.41 5.40
C ASN A 140 40.05 6.41 5.79
N PRO A 141 39.71 6.51 7.09
CA PRO A 141 38.33 6.37 7.53
C PRO A 141 37.36 7.41 6.94
N SER A 142 37.83 8.52 6.36
CA SER A 142 36.96 9.49 5.65
C SER A 142 36.39 8.91 4.35
N ASP A 143 37.09 7.96 3.74
CA ASP A 143 36.64 7.19 2.59
C ASP A 143 35.71 6.09 3.08
N ARG A 144 34.44 6.42 3.25
CA ARG A 144 33.37 5.49 3.65
C ARG A 144 32.08 5.81 2.97
N PHE A 145 31.18 4.82 2.90
CA PHE A 145 29.80 5.02 2.46
C PHE A 145 28.80 4.34 3.40
N VAL A 146 27.55 4.75 3.27
CA VAL A 146 26.38 4.18 3.92
C VAL A 146 25.46 3.62 2.84
N TYR A 147 25.08 2.35 2.99
CA TYR A 147 24.00 1.74 2.21
C TYR A 147 22.80 1.50 3.13
N LEU A 148 21.68 2.18 2.86
CA LEU A 148 20.44 1.96 3.58
C LEU A 148 19.52 1.02 2.79
N VAL A 149 18.95 0.05 3.49
CA VAL A 149 17.78 -0.71 3.05
C VAL A 149 16.59 -0.26 3.89
N LEU A 150 15.67 0.49 3.28
CA LEU A 150 14.44 0.95 3.91
C LEU A 150 13.29 0.05 3.51
N ASP A 151 12.47 -0.38 4.47
CA ASP A 151 11.19 -1.07 4.22
C ASP A 151 10.11 -0.08 3.69
N THR A 152 10.44 0.64 2.61
CA THR A 152 9.61 1.61 1.88
C THR A 152 9.48 1.19 0.41
N GLN A 153 8.58 1.84 -0.32
CA GLN A 153 8.43 1.63 -1.76
C GLN A 153 9.70 2.02 -2.54
N SER A 154 10.42 3.05 -2.13
CA SER A 154 11.66 3.48 -2.79
C SER A 154 12.49 4.35 -1.85
N GLY A 155 13.72 4.67 -2.26
CA GLY A 155 14.35 5.91 -1.82
C GLY A 155 13.75 7.12 -2.56
N ASP A 156 13.70 8.27 -1.91
CA ASP A 156 13.09 9.48 -2.47
C ASP A 156 13.91 10.75 -2.14
N THR A 157 13.86 11.73 -3.04
CA THR A 157 14.61 12.99 -2.99
C THR A 157 14.39 13.75 -1.69
N ALA A 158 13.14 13.90 -1.24
CA ALA A 158 12.79 14.59 0.00
C ALA A 158 13.33 13.84 1.21
N VAL A 159 13.17 12.50 1.23
CA VAL A 159 13.66 11.64 2.31
C VAL A 159 15.19 11.71 2.40
N ARG A 160 15.88 11.62 1.26
CA ARG A 160 17.35 11.74 1.17
C ARG A 160 17.83 13.10 1.68
N TYR A 161 17.19 14.20 1.30
CA TYR A 161 17.51 15.53 1.85
C TYR A 161 17.31 15.58 3.37
N GLY A 162 16.19 15.04 3.88
CA GLY A 162 15.90 14.98 5.31
C GLY A 162 16.95 14.20 6.10
N ILE A 163 17.37 13.04 5.58
CA ILE A 163 18.42 12.21 6.19
C ILE A 163 19.74 12.99 6.25
N LEU A 164 20.17 13.59 5.13
CA LEU A 164 21.41 14.36 5.10
C LEU A 164 21.39 15.56 6.05
N GLN A 165 20.25 16.25 6.14
CA GLN A 165 20.07 17.35 7.09
C GLN A 165 20.10 16.83 8.54
N GLY A 166 19.46 15.70 8.82
CA GLY A 166 19.46 15.08 10.14
C GLY A 166 20.85 14.64 10.58
N LEU A 167 21.63 14.02 9.69
CA LEU A 167 23.03 13.65 9.94
C LEU A 167 23.90 14.88 10.22
N ALA A 168 23.75 15.94 9.43
CA ALA A 168 24.47 17.19 9.66
C ALA A 168 24.11 17.82 11.04
N ALA A 169 22.87 17.66 11.49
CA ALA A 169 22.40 18.15 12.78
C ALA A 169 22.95 17.36 13.99
N LEU A 170 23.41 16.12 13.82
CA LEU A 170 24.04 15.33 14.88
C LEU A 170 25.45 15.84 15.26
N GLY A 171 26.07 16.65 14.40
CA GLY A 171 27.35 17.31 14.67
C GLY A 171 28.51 16.78 13.84
N SER A 172 29.73 17.23 14.17
CA SER A 172 30.92 17.04 13.33
C SER A 172 31.35 15.57 13.14
N GLU A 173 30.98 14.67 14.04
CA GLU A 173 31.28 13.24 13.92
C GLU A 173 30.55 12.58 12.74
N TYR A 174 29.41 13.15 12.33
CA TYR A 174 28.60 12.67 11.22
C TYR A 174 28.82 13.45 9.92
N ALA A 175 29.67 14.49 9.93
CA ALA A 175 29.96 15.34 8.77
C ALA A 175 30.62 14.59 7.60
N VAL A 176 31.13 13.38 7.85
CA VAL A 176 31.65 12.47 6.80
C VAL A 176 30.55 11.97 5.87
N TYR A 177 29.28 11.98 6.29
CA TYR A 177 28.14 11.50 5.51
C TYR A 177 27.48 12.64 4.74
N GLY A 178 27.53 12.55 3.41
CA GLY A 178 27.01 13.55 2.48
C GLY A 178 26.42 12.92 1.22
N GLN A 179 26.12 13.76 0.21
CA GLN A 179 25.54 13.29 -1.07
C GLN A 179 26.42 12.22 -1.75
N GLN A 180 27.75 12.37 -1.65
CA GLN A 180 28.73 11.50 -2.27
C GLN A 180 28.72 10.06 -1.79
N ASN A 181 28.22 9.78 -0.58
CA ASN A 181 28.46 8.50 0.07
C ASN A 181 27.30 7.95 0.92
N VAL A 182 26.14 8.60 0.94
CA VAL A 182 24.91 7.99 1.48
C VAL A 182 24.09 7.47 0.31
N ALA A 183 23.63 6.22 0.35
CA ALA A 183 22.68 5.64 -0.60
C ALA A 183 21.41 5.21 0.14
N VAL A 184 20.25 5.63 -0.37
CA VAL A 184 18.94 5.39 0.24
C VAL A 184 18.15 4.47 -0.67
N THR A 185 18.08 3.17 -0.39
CA THR A 185 17.35 2.20 -1.23
C THR A 185 16.08 1.71 -0.53
N GLY A 186 15.02 1.47 -1.31
CA GLY A 186 13.78 0.86 -0.81
C GLY A 186 13.75 -0.65 -1.07
N THR A 187 13.10 -1.42 -0.18
CA THR A 187 12.73 -2.82 -0.45
C THR A 187 11.59 -2.94 -1.45
N HIS A 188 11.00 -1.83 -1.86
CA HIS A 188 9.91 -1.77 -2.82
C HIS A 188 8.67 -2.55 -2.39
N GLN A 189 8.33 -2.44 -1.09
CA GLN A 189 7.07 -2.93 -0.53
C GLN A 189 5.91 -1.99 -0.90
N HIS A 190 4.74 -2.55 -1.20
CA HIS A 190 3.51 -1.85 -1.61
C HIS A 190 2.41 -1.88 -0.52
N SER A 191 2.80 -2.08 0.74
CA SER A 191 1.94 -2.27 1.91
C SER A 191 2.39 -1.44 3.11
N GLY A 192 2.88 -0.22 2.87
CA GLY A 192 3.27 0.70 3.94
C GLY A 192 2.78 2.11 3.65
N PRO A 193 2.76 2.97 4.68
CA PRO A 193 2.19 4.31 4.57
C PRO A 193 2.88 5.13 3.48
N GLY A 194 2.07 5.81 2.66
CA GLY A 194 2.52 6.74 1.63
C GLY A 194 2.62 8.19 2.13
N ALA A 195 2.44 9.13 1.20
CA ALA A 195 2.45 10.59 1.45
C ALA A 195 3.80 11.18 1.87
N TRP A 196 4.94 10.64 1.44
CA TRP A 196 6.28 11.18 1.82
C TRP A 196 7.19 11.47 0.61
N VAL A 197 6.70 11.25 -0.60
CA VAL A 197 7.46 11.45 -1.84
C VAL A 197 7.54 12.91 -2.25
N ASN A 198 8.63 13.31 -2.88
CA ASN A 198 8.91 14.70 -3.22
C ASN A 198 8.00 15.28 -4.32
N TYR A 199 7.74 14.50 -5.37
CA TYR A 199 7.07 14.98 -6.58
C TYR A 199 5.55 14.74 -6.55
N LEU A 200 4.78 15.56 -7.28
CA LEU A 200 3.31 15.57 -7.15
C LEU A 200 2.63 14.29 -7.63
N LEU A 201 3.10 13.66 -8.71
CA LEU A 201 2.36 12.58 -9.36
C LEU A 201 2.02 11.42 -8.38
N PRO A 202 2.97 10.86 -7.61
CA PRO A 202 2.65 9.78 -6.68
C PRO A 202 2.00 10.30 -5.37
N GLN A 203 1.93 11.62 -5.15
CA GLN A 203 1.15 12.20 -4.05
C GLN A 203 -0.37 12.21 -4.33
N VAL A 204 -0.80 12.13 -5.60
CA VAL A 204 -2.23 12.26 -5.97
C VAL A 204 -3.09 11.22 -5.25
N THR A 205 -2.66 9.96 -5.21
CA THR A 205 -3.42 8.86 -4.59
C THR A 205 -3.36 8.90 -3.06
N SER A 206 -2.30 9.49 -2.51
CA SER A 206 -2.15 9.71 -1.07
C SER A 206 -2.77 11.01 -0.58
N LEU A 207 -3.41 11.77 -1.48
CA LEU A 207 -4.04 13.07 -1.20
C LEU A 207 -3.05 14.14 -0.72
N GLY A 208 -1.77 14.01 -1.07
CA GLY A 208 -0.72 14.98 -0.79
C GLY A 208 0.44 14.43 0.03
N PHE A 209 1.09 15.32 0.79
CA PHE A 209 2.24 15.02 1.64
C PHE A 209 1.85 15.03 3.13
N ASP A 210 2.30 14.03 3.88
CA ASP A 210 2.09 13.86 5.31
C ASP A 210 3.44 13.95 6.05
N GLN A 211 3.56 14.94 6.91
CA GLN A 211 4.80 15.20 7.64
C GLN A 211 5.12 14.08 8.64
N GLU A 212 4.11 13.38 9.17
CA GLU A 212 4.31 12.30 10.14
C GLU A 212 4.91 11.06 9.46
N SER A 213 4.38 10.65 8.30
CA SER A 213 4.99 9.63 7.43
C SER A 213 6.45 9.98 7.08
N TYR A 214 6.69 11.20 6.60
CA TYR A 214 8.02 11.65 6.21
C TYR A 214 9.01 11.63 7.40
N GLN A 215 8.60 12.20 8.53
CA GLN A 215 9.47 12.33 9.70
C GLN A 215 9.78 10.97 10.34
N ALA A 216 8.85 10.02 10.31
CA ALA A 216 9.09 8.65 10.77
C ALA A 216 10.26 8.00 10.00
N ILE A 217 10.22 8.12 8.67
CA ILE A 217 11.28 7.58 7.79
C ILE A 217 12.60 8.30 8.03
N VAL A 218 12.63 9.64 8.02
CA VAL A 218 13.86 10.42 8.20
C VAL A 218 14.49 10.15 9.57
N THR A 219 13.71 10.20 10.64
CA THR A 219 14.21 10.01 12.01
C THR A 219 14.75 8.60 12.21
N GLY A 220 14.00 7.59 11.77
CA GLY A 220 14.44 6.20 11.86
C GLY A 220 15.68 5.92 11.01
N ALA A 221 15.76 6.46 9.79
CA ALA A 221 16.96 6.32 8.95
C ALA A 221 18.19 7.02 9.54
N VAL A 222 18.04 8.21 10.12
CA VAL A 222 19.14 8.88 10.84
C VAL A 222 19.57 8.04 12.05
N LEU A 223 18.63 7.48 12.80
CA LEU A 223 18.91 6.64 13.96
C LEU A 223 19.60 5.31 13.58
N SER A 224 19.22 4.69 12.46
CA SER A 224 19.88 3.46 12.00
C SER A 224 21.34 3.75 11.59
N ILE A 225 21.60 4.87 10.92
CA ILE A 225 22.97 5.33 10.60
C ILE A 225 23.74 5.65 11.87
N GLN A 226 23.12 6.32 12.83
CA GLN A 226 23.73 6.61 14.12
C GLN A 226 24.17 5.33 14.83
N ARG A 227 23.28 4.34 14.94
CA ARG A 227 23.59 3.02 15.52
C ARG A 227 24.71 2.29 14.76
N ALA A 228 24.73 2.41 13.43
CA ALA A 228 25.78 1.83 12.60
C ALA A 228 27.12 2.55 12.75
N HIS A 229 27.11 3.87 12.94
CA HIS A 229 28.32 4.66 13.19
C HIS A 229 28.90 4.35 14.57
N GLU A 230 28.05 4.29 15.59
CA GLU A 230 28.45 3.98 16.97
C GLU A 230 28.94 2.54 17.14
N SER A 231 28.56 1.64 16.22
CA SER A 231 29.01 0.24 16.19
C SER A 231 30.24 -0.01 15.30
N LEU A 232 30.87 1.04 14.75
CA LEU A 232 32.00 0.90 13.84
C LEU A 232 33.16 0.10 14.46
N THR A 233 33.60 -0.92 13.75
CA THR A 233 34.67 -1.83 14.15
C THR A 233 35.48 -2.26 12.93
N THR A 234 36.73 -2.68 13.14
CA THR A 234 37.47 -3.36 12.08
C THR A 234 36.86 -4.74 11.81
N GLY A 235 36.79 -5.14 10.54
CA GLY A 235 36.23 -6.42 10.14
C GLY A 235 36.55 -6.80 8.69
N TYR A 236 36.00 -7.93 8.27
CA TYR A 236 36.17 -8.51 6.94
C TYR A 236 34.83 -8.58 6.22
N LEU A 237 34.89 -8.45 4.90
CA LEU A 237 33.76 -8.68 4.01
C LEU A 237 34.03 -9.92 3.16
N SER A 238 33.02 -10.76 3.02
CA SER A 238 33.04 -11.89 2.10
C SER A 238 31.80 -11.85 1.21
N TYR A 239 31.97 -12.25 -0.04
CA TYR A 239 30.94 -12.28 -1.09
C TYR A 239 30.52 -13.71 -1.41
N GLY A 240 29.23 -13.94 -1.62
CA GLY A 240 28.70 -15.23 -2.07
C GLY A 240 27.40 -15.08 -2.86
N GLU A 241 27.05 -16.13 -3.60
CA GLU A 241 25.84 -16.19 -4.42
C GLU A 241 25.09 -17.50 -4.22
N VAL A 242 23.78 -17.46 -4.38
CA VAL A 242 22.91 -18.64 -4.38
C VAL A 242 21.73 -18.43 -5.32
N ASN A 243 21.31 -19.48 -6.02
CA ASN A 243 20.12 -19.41 -6.87
C ASN A 243 18.84 -19.74 -6.07
N ILE A 244 17.85 -18.87 -6.20
CA ILE A 244 16.49 -19.04 -5.68
C ILE A 244 15.57 -19.05 -6.90
N THR A 245 15.17 -20.24 -7.33
CA THR A 245 14.51 -20.44 -8.63
C THR A 245 13.00 -20.23 -8.58
N ASP A 246 12.40 -20.28 -7.38
CA ASP A 246 10.95 -20.35 -7.16
C ASP A 246 10.38 -19.16 -6.37
N ALA A 247 11.11 -18.05 -6.21
CA ALA A 247 10.62 -16.85 -5.50
C ALA A 247 10.24 -15.67 -6.40
N ASN A 248 10.49 -15.75 -7.72
CA ASN A 248 10.11 -14.72 -8.68
C ASN A 248 9.73 -15.32 -10.05
N ILE A 249 8.97 -14.56 -10.84
CA ILE A 249 8.71 -14.78 -12.28
C ILE A 249 8.77 -13.44 -13.03
N SER A 250 8.88 -13.46 -14.37
CA SER A 250 8.66 -12.25 -15.17
C SER A 250 7.17 -11.92 -15.25
N ARG A 251 6.80 -10.65 -15.04
CA ARG A 251 5.43 -10.14 -15.28
C ARG A 251 5.26 -9.47 -16.65
N SER A 252 6.34 -9.33 -17.41
CA SER A 252 6.36 -8.79 -18.77
C SER A 252 7.21 -9.65 -19.73
N PRO A 253 6.96 -10.98 -19.80
CA PRO A 253 7.76 -11.89 -20.63
C PRO A 253 7.73 -11.51 -22.12
N TYR A 254 6.63 -10.95 -22.61
CA TYR A 254 6.54 -10.49 -24.00
C TYR A 254 7.53 -9.36 -24.31
N ALA A 255 7.74 -8.43 -23.38
CA ALA A 255 8.74 -7.37 -23.54
C ALA A 255 10.16 -7.94 -23.48
N TYR A 256 10.43 -8.86 -22.54
CA TYR A 256 11.73 -9.53 -22.46
C TYR A 256 12.11 -10.22 -23.78
N LEU A 257 11.16 -10.87 -24.46
CA LEU A 257 11.38 -11.55 -25.73
C LEU A 257 11.80 -10.62 -26.89
N ALA A 258 11.56 -9.30 -26.77
CA ALA A 258 12.00 -8.32 -27.75
C ALA A 258 13.51 -8.07 -27.72
N ASN A 259 14.19 -8.38 -26.60
CA ASN A 259 15.65 -8.32 -26.54
C ASN A 259 16.29 -9.32 -27.54
N PRO A 260 17.48 -9.01 -28.09
CA PRO A 260 18.16 -9.86 -29.07
C PRO A 260 18.28 -11.32 -28.62
N ALA A 261 17.98 -12.25 -29.53
CA ALA A 261 17.93 -13.67 -29.21
C ALA A 261 19.29 -14.21 -28.74
N GLU A 262 20.38 -13.71 -29.34
CA GLU A 262 21.76 -14.02 -28.98
C GLU A 262 22.16 -13.49 -27.59
N GLU A 263 21.56 -12.39 -27.14
CA GLU A 263 21.77 -11.88 -25.78
C GLU A 263 20.99 -12.71 -24.78
N ARG A 264 19.71 -12.99 -25.05
CA ARG A 264 18.87 -13.85 -24.20
C ARG A 264 19.46 -15.24 -24.02
N ALA A 265 20.09 -15.81 -25.06
CA ALA A 265 20.73 -17.13 -25.01
C ALA A 265 21.93 -17.22 -24.04
N LYS A 266 22.44 -16.08 -23.53
CA LYS A 266 23.47 -16.06 -22.47
C LYS A 266 22.93 -16.41 -21.09
N TYR A 267 21.61 -16.36 -20.91
CA TYR A 267 20.95 -16.52 -19.62
C TYR A 267 19.99 -17.71 -19.66
N GLU A 268 19.97 -18.49 -18.58
CA GLU A 268 19.07 -19.64 -18.44
C GLU A 268 17.61 -19.19 -18.19
N TYR A 269 17.42 -18.05 -17.52
CA TYR A 269 16.12 -17.54 -17.08
C TYR A 269 15.86 -16.12 -17.59
N ASP A 270 14.59 -15.80 -17.77
CA ASP A 270 14.07 -14.47 -18.15
C ASP A 270 13.99 -13.47 -16.99
N VAL A 271 14.29 -13.92 -15.78
CA VAL A 271 14.50 -13.10 -14.58
C VAL A 271 15.79 -13.54 -13.86
N ASP A 272 16.38 -12.65 -13.08
CA ASP A 272 17.54 -13.01 -12.27
C ASP A 272 17.14 -13.90 -11.09
N LYS A 273 17.66 -15.13 -11.07
CA LYS A 273 17.44 -16.12 -9.99
C LYS A 273 18.50 -16.06 -8.90
N THR A 274 19.59 -15.33 -9.13
CA THR A 274 20.72 -15.27 -8.21
C THR A 274 20.49 -14.22 -7.13
N LEU A 275 20.61 -14.64 -5.87
CA LEU A 275 20.76 -13.78 -4.71
C LEU A 275 22.26 -13.62 -4.43
N SER A 276 22.72 -12.39 -4.42
CA SER A 276 24.08 -12.01 -4.04
C SER A 276 24.11 -11.57 -2.58
N MET A 277 25.15 -11.92 -1.81
CA MET A 277 25.28 -11.60 -0.38
C MET A 277 26.68 -11.09 -0.05
N LEU A 278 26.74 -10.03 0.75
CA LEU A 278 27.90 -9.66 1.56
C LEU A 278 27.69 -10.05 3.03
N ARG A 279 28.66 -10.74 3.63
CA ARG A 279 28.70 -11.02 5.07
C ARG A 279 29.69 -10.09 5.76
N PHE A 280 29.26 -9.48 6.86
CA PHE A 280 30.06 -8.58 7.68
C PHE A 280 30.54 -9.33 8.93
N GLN A 281 31.85 -9.53 9.05
CA GLN A 281 32.45 -10.24 10.19
C GLN A 281 33.41 -9.34 10.94
N ARG A 282 33.26 -9.26 12.26
CA ARG A 282 34.13 -8.44 13.11
C ARG A 282 35.48 -9.12 13.32
N ALA A 283 36.57 -8.35 13.22
CA ALA A 283 37.92 -8.89 13.37
C ALA A 283 38.30 -9.21 14.82
N SER A 284 37.68 -8.57 15.81
CA SER A 284 38.06 -8.73 17.23
C SER A 284 37.74 -10.11 17.81
N ASP A 285 36.70 -10.78 17.30
CA ASP A 285 36.19 -12.05 17.83
C ASP A 285 35.63 -13.00 16.77
N GLY A 286 35.64 -12.61 15.49
CA GLY A 286 35.13 -13.44 14.40
C GLY A 286 33.60 -13.52 14.33
N LEU A 287 32.87 -12.75 15.14
CA LEU A 287 31.41 -12.76 15.11
C LEU A 287 30.86 -11.99 13.91
N ASN A 288 29.84 -12.54 13.28
CA ASN A 288 29.11 -11.91 12.18
C ASN A 288 28.19 -10.82 12.74
N ILE A 289 28.29 -9.61 12.22
CA ILE A 289 27.47 -8.46 12.65
C ILE A 289 26.30 -8.21 11.69
N GLY A 290 26.36 -8.70 10.46
CA GLY A 290 25.25 -8.55 9.53
C GLY A 290 25.47 -9.20 8.18
N VAL A 291 24.40 -9.21 7.39
CA VAL A 291 24.42 -9.58 5.97
C VAL A 291 23.68 -8.54 5.15
N LEU A 292 24.16 -8.26 3.95
CA LEU A 292 23.49 -7.41 2.96
C LEU A 292 23.32 -8.20 1.67
N THR A 293 22.08 -8.30 1.19
CA THR A 293 21.72 -9.14 0.03
C THR A 293 21.04 -8.33 -1.06
N TRP A 294 21.18 -8.80 -2.31
CA TRP A 294 20.49 -8.27 -3.49
C TRP A 294 19.77 -9.41 -4.21
N TYR A 295 18.47 -9.27 -4.40
CA TYR A 295 17.64 -10.24 -5.11
C TYR A 295 16.42 -9.55 -5.74
N ALA A 296 16.15 -9.84 -7.01
CA ALA A 296 15.10 -9.18 -7.78
C ALA A 296 13.73 -9.86 -7.56
N VAL A 297 12.91 -9.30 -6.67
CA VAL A 297 11.50 -9.71 -6.51
C VAL A 297 10.69 -8.57 -5.93
N HIS A 298 9.64 -8.17 -6.63
CA HIS A 298 8.78 -7.05 -6.24
C HIS A 298 8.13 -7.27 -4.85
N GLY A 299 7.95 -6.21 -4.08
CA GLY A 299 7.25 -6.26 -2.78
C GLY A 299 5.73 -6.12 -2.92
N THR A 300 5.13 -6.99 -3.75
CA THR A 300 3.69 -7.04 -4.07
C THR A 300 3.09 -8.42 -3.81
N SER A 301 3.58 -9.12 -2.78
CA SER A 301 2.96 -10.38 -2.37
C SER A 301 1.67 -10.13 -1.59
N MET A 302 1.65 -9.08 -0.78
CA MET A 302 0.43 -8.52 -0.22
C MET A 302 -0.33 -7.82 -1.33
N LEU A 303 -1.58 -8.18 -1.55
CA LEU A 303 -2.38 -7.70 -2.68
C LEU A 303 -2.85 -6.25 -2.45
N GLU A 304 -3.30 -5.58 -3.52
CA GLU A 304 -3.81 -4.19 -3.48
C GLU A 304 -4.91 -3.96 -2.43
N ASN A 305 -5.72 -4.98 -2.13
CA ASN A 305 -6.80 -4.89 -1.14
C ASN A 305 -6.33 -5.12 0.31
N ASN A 306 -5.04 -5.36 0.56
CA ASN A 306 -4.45 -5.34 1.89
C ASN A 306 -4.51 -3.92 2.49
N THR A 307 -4.82 -3.83 3.77
CA THR A 307 -4.87 -2.55 4.50
C THR A 307 -4.01 -2.56 5.78
N HIS A 308 -3.16 -3.57 5.98
CA HIS A 308 -2.25 -3.65 7.13
C HIS A 308 -0.81 -3.36 6.72
N VAL A 309 -0.13 -2.53 7.51
CA VAL A 309 1.27 -2.18 7.26
C VAL A 309 2.18 -3.40 7.44
N THR A 310 3.09 -3.62 6.48
CA THR A 310 4.08 -4.69 6.49
C THR A 310 5.27 -4.37 5.56
N GLY A 311 6.44 -4.98 5.82
CA GLY A 311 7.60 -4.90 4.93
C GLY A 311 7.54 -5.84 3.71
N ASP A 312 6.37 -6.44 3.46
CA ASP A 312 6.13 -7.46 2.42
C ASP A 312 7.15 -8.61 2.49
N ASN A 313 7.41 -9.30 1.38
CA ASN A 313 8.22 -10.51 1.36
C ASN A 313 9.68 -10.29 1.79
N LYS A 314 10.28 -9.12 1.51
CA LYS A 314 11.65 -8.79 1.94
C LYS A 314 11.72 -8.46 3.42
N GLY A 315 10.72 -7.75 3.96
CA GLY A 315 10.59 -7.53 5.40
C GLY A 315 10.42 -8.84 6.17
N VAL A 316 9.63 -9.77 5.63
CA VAL A 316 9.53 -11.15 6.18
C VAL A 316 10.88 -11.86 6.12
N ALA A 317 11.58 -11.83 4.98
CA ALA A 317 12.87 -12.49 4.84
C ALA A 317 13.91 -11.98 5.86
N ALA A 318 13.98 -10.66 6.05
CA ALA A 318 14.85 -10.03 7.04
C ALA A 318 14.47 -10.43 8.47
N TYR A 319 13.17 -10.39 8.81
CA TYR A 319 12.66 -10.81 10.11
C TYR A 319 12.99 -12.28 10.43
N LEU A 320 12.77 -13.19 9.47
CA LEU A 320 13.10 -14.60 9.64
C LEU A 320 14.60 -14.83 9.82
N PHE A 321 15.43 -14.09 9.08
CA PHE A 321 16.88 -14.19 9.19
C PHE A 321 17.38 -13.70 10.55
N GLU A 322 16.98 -12.49 10.95
CA GLU A 322 17.37 -11.88 12.24
C GLU A 322 16.95 -12.77 13.41
N ASN A 323 15.74 -13.35 13.37
CA ASN A 323 15.28 -14.29 14.39
C ASN A 323 16.07 -15.60 14.40
N ALA A 324 16.41 -16.14 13.23
CA ALA A 324 17.15 -17.39 13.13
C ALA A 324 18.57 -17.28 13.71
N VAL A 325 19.23 -16.13 13.53
CA VAL A 325 20.60 -15.92 14.03
C VAL A 325 20.67 -15.38 15.45
N ALA A 326 19.56 -14.98 16.06
CA ALA A 326 19.54 -14.44 17.43
C ALA A 326 20.13 -15.40 18.49
N ASN A 327 20.07 -16.72 18.25
CA ASN A 327 20.67 -17.75 19.11
C ASN A 327 21.89 -18.45 18.46
N ASP A 328 22.38 -17.94 17.32
CA ASP A 328 23.54 -18.48 16.64
C ASP A 328 24.82 -17.95 17.30
N THR A 329 25.70 -18.86 17.74
CA THR A 329 26.95 -18.50 18.42
C THR A 329 27.96 -17.80 17.52
N SER A 330 27.77 -17.86 16.19
CA SER A 330 28.60 -17.14 15.21
C SER A 330 28.12 -15.72 14.94
N ALA A 331 26.94 -15.33 15.43
CA ALA A 331 26.37 -14.00 15.23
C ALA A 331 26.53 -13.12 16.49
N ALA A 332 26.84 -11.84 16.28
CA ALA A 332 26.91 -10.87 17.35
C ALA A 332 25.51 -10.40 17.76
N PRO A 333 25.30 -10.02 19.04
CA PRO A 333 24.11 -9.29 19.43
C PRO A 333 23.94 -8.03 18.58
N GLY A 334 22.69 -7.72 18.19
CA GLY A 334 22.41 -6.58 17.31
C GLY A 334 22.66 -6.86 15.83
N PHE A 335 22.72 -8.13 15.41
CA PHE A 335 22.84 -8.52 14.01
C PHE A 335 21.77 -7.85 13.12
N VAL A 336 22.18 -7.40 11.93
CA VAL A 336 21.28 -6.76 10.94
C VAL A 336 21.26 -7.54 9.63
N ALA A 337 20.06 -7.91 9.15
CA ALA A 337 19.88 -8.60 7.86
C ALA A 337 19.23 -7.69 6.82
N GLY A 338 20.00 -7.24 5.84
CA GLY A 338 19.52 -6.37 4.75
C GLY A 338 19.08 -7.18 3.54
N PHE A 339 17.80 -7.12 3.20
CA PHE A 339 17.26 -7.67 1.95
C PHE A 339 16.96 -6.55 0.97
N SER A 340 17.96 -6.13 0.21
CA SER A 340 17.80 -5.10 -0.81
C SER A 340 17.06 -5.64 -2.03
N GLN A 341 16.41 -4.72 -2.74
CA GLN A 341 16.05 -4.94 -4.14
C GLN A 341 17.28 -4.97 -5.04
N ALA A 342 17.10 -5.56 -6.21
CA ALA A 342 18.00 -5.50 -7.35
C ALA A 342 17.31 -4.84 -8.56
N ASN A 343 17.50 -5.35 -9.77
CA ASN A 343 16.74 -4.98 -10.96
C ASN A 343 15.33 -5.59 -10.94
N VAL A 344 14.42 -4.92 -10.23
CA VAL A 344 13.09 -5.46 -9.87
C VAL A 344 11.99 -5.20 -10.89
N GLY A 345 12.24 -4.36 -11.92
CA GLY A 345 11.19 -3.70 -12.69
C GLY A 345 10.18 -4.63 -13.38
N ASP A 346 10.60 -5.79 -13.85
CA ASP A 346 9.76 -6.77 -14.54
C ASP A 346 9.60 -8.08 -13.76
N THR A 347 9.99 -8.12 -12.49
CA THR A 347 9.85 -9.30 -11.63
C THR A 347 8.58 -9.24 -10.80
N SER A 348 8.01 -10.39 -10.48
CA SER A 348 6.83 -10.53 -9.62
C SER A 348 7.00 -11.67 -8.62
N PRO A 349 6.51 -11.52 -7.37
CA PRO A 349 6.46 -12.61 -6.39
C PRO A 349 5.30 -13.60 -6.64
N ASN A 350 4.41 -13.31 -7.59
CA ASN A 350 3.21 -14.09 -7.87
C ASN A 350 3.52 -15.28 -8.80
N VAL A 351 4.32 -16.21 -8.27
CA VAL A 351 5.03 -17.26 -9.03
C VAL A 351 4.17 -18.32 -9.74
N LEU A 352 2.85 -18.34 -9.53
CA LEU A 352 1.95 -19.26 -10.25
C LEU A 352 1.43 -18.68 -11.58
N GLY A 353 1.93 -17.51 -11.98
CA GLY A 353 1.59 -16.85 -13.23
C GLY A 353 0.33 -15.98 -13.13
N ALA A 354 0.00 -15.32 -14.25
CA ALA A 354 -1.17 -14.44 -14.36
C ALA A 354 -2.36 -15.17 -14.96
N TRP A 355 -3.52 -15.06 -14.30
CA TRP A 355 -4.73 -15.80 -14.62
C TRP A 355 -5.96 -14.89 -14.62
N CYS A 356 -6.96 -15.34 -15.38
CA CYS A 356 -8.24 -14.68 -15.45
C CYS A 356 -9.13 -15.04 -14.26
N ASP A 357 -9.62 -14.01 -13.57
CA ASP A 357 -10.57 -14.12 -12.46
C ASP A 357 -12.04 -13.98 -12.92
N ASP A 358 -12.29 -14.07 -14.23
CA ASP A 358 -13.61 -14.09 -14.87
C ASP A 358 -14.32 -15.46 -14.83
N GLY A 359 -13.72 -16.45 -14.17
CA GLY A 359 -14.21 -17.82 -14.09
C GLY A 359 -13.86 -18.71 -15.29
N SER A 360 -13.13 -18.20 -16.30
CA SER A 360 -12.71 -18.97 -17.48
C SER A 360 -11.63 -20.03 -17.17
N GLY A 361 -10.87 -19.82 -16.09
CA GLY A 361 -9.72 -20.65 -15.75
C GLY A 361 -8.61 -20.60 -16.81
N GLN A 362 -8.53 -19.52 -17.60
CA GLN A 362 -7.46 -19.30 -18.58
C GLN A 362 -6.34 -18.44 -18.00
N MET A 363 -5.14 -18.58 -18.56
CA MET A 363 -4.07 -17.62 -18.32
C MET A 363 -4.38 -16.31 -19.06
N CYS A 364 -3.88 -15.20 -18.54
CA CYS A 364 -3.98 -13.93 -19.25
C CYS A 364 -3.26 -13.97 -20.60
N THR A 365 -3.66 -13.08 -21.52
CA THR A 365 -2.93 -12.90 -22.77
C THR A 365 -1.48 -12.48 -22.51
N LEU A 366 -0.55 -13.08 -23.24
CA LEU A 366 0.89 -12.87 -23.06
C LEU A 366 1.29 -11.43 -23.40
N GLU A 367 0.73 -10.90 -24.47
CA GLU A 367 1.07 -9.62 -25.07
C GLU A 367 0.55 -8.45 -24.23
N ASN A 368 -0.71 -8.53 -23.78
CA ASN A 368 -1.45 -7.39 -23.24
C ASN A 368 -1.86 -7.55 -21.77
N SER A 369 -1.68 -8.73 -21.17
CA SER A 369 -2.15 -9.04 -19.80
C SER A 369 -3.63 -8.78 -19.61
N THR A 370 -4.45 -9.34 -20.50
CA THR A 370 -5.90 -9.18 -20.48
C THR A 370 -6.63 -10.50 -20.45
N CYS A 371 -7.88 -10.43 -20.01
CA CYS A 371 -8.86 -11.51 -20.00
C CYS A 371 -10.08 -11.04 -20.77
N ALA A 372 -10.34 -11.66 -21.93
CA ALA A 372 -11.34 -11.19 -22.89
C ALA A 372 -11.19 -9.70 -23.27
N GLY A 373 -9.95 -9.18 -23.27
CA GLY A 373 -9.64 -7.78 -23.59
C GLY A 373 -9.63 -6.80 -22.40
N ILE A 374 -9.95 -7.28 -21.19
CA ILE A 374 -10.01 -6.46 -19.96
C ILE A 374 -8.79 -6.74 -19.09
N SER A 375 -8.09 -5.70 -18.61
CA SER A 375 -6.89 -5.86 -17.77
C SER A 375 -7.22 -6.09 -16.30
N GLU A 376 -8.30 -5.48 -15.80
CA GLU A 376 -8.77 -5.53 -14.40
C GLU A 376 -9.07 -6.94 -13.88
N THR A 377 -9.28 -7.90 -14.78
CA THR A 377 -9.56 -9.30 -14.42
C THR A 377 -8.36 -10.22 -14.57
N CYS A 378 -7.19 -9.69 -14.94
CA CYS A 378 -5.94 -10.42 -15.06
C CYS A 378 -5.04 -10.21 -13.83
N HIS A 379 -4.95 -11.22 -12.95
CA HIS A 379 -4.13 -11.14 -11.74
C HIS A 379 -3.06 -12.23 -11.66
N GLY A 380 -1.89 -11.84 -11.17
CA GLY A 380 -0.83 -12.74 -10.73
C GLY A 380 -1.28 -13.54 -9.50
N ARG A 381 -0.93 -14.83 -9.46
CA ARG A 381 -1.23 -15.70 -8.32
C ARG A 381 0.03 -16.04 -7.53
N GLY A 382 0.05 -15.63 -6.26
CA GLY A 382 1.04 -16.07 -5.29
C GLY A 382 0.94 -17.57 -4.95
N PRO A 383 1.96 -18.16 -4.29
CA PRO A 383 2.02 -19.59 -4.02
C PRO A 383 0.84 -20.10 -3.16
N GLU A 384 0.22 -19.23 -2.36
CA GLU A 384 -0.88 -19.54 -1.46
C GLU A 384 -2.17 -18.79 -1.83
N PHE A 385 -2.36 -18.43 -3.10
CA PHE A 385 -3.51 -17.60 -3.57
C PHE A 385 -4.90 -18.15 -3.16
N GLN A 386 -5.00 -19.46 -2.92
CA GLN A 386 -6.24 -20.15 -2.54
C GLN A 386 -6.69 -19.85 -1.11
N LYS A 387 -5.82 -19.26 -0.27
CA LYS A 387 -6.13 -18.91 1.12
C LYS A 387 -7.09 -17.73 1.23
N LEU A 388 -7.21 -16.91 0.17
CA LEU A 388 -8.08 -15.73 0.11
C LEU A 388 -7.87 -14.78 1.30
N ASP A 389 -6.63 -14.58 1.70
CA ASP A 389 -6.19 -13.82 2.87
C ASP A 389 -5.44 -12.53 2.48
N LEU A 390 -5.84 -11.94 1.34
CA LEU A 390 -5.26 -10.69 0.81
C LEU A 390 -3.75 -10.79 0.51
N GLY A 391 -3.25 -12.00 0.27
CA GLY A 391 -1.84 -12.26 -0.05
C GLY A 391 -0.94 -12.53 1.15
N VAL A 392 -1.48 -12.53 2.38
CA VAL A 392 -0.70 -12.73 3.62
C VAL A 392 0.11 -14.03 3.59
N SER A 393 -0.52 -15.17 3.30
CA SER A 393 0.19 -16.47 3.27
C SER A 393 1.23 -16.52 2.14
N SER A 394 0.89 -15.95 0.97
CA SER A 394 1.80 -15.86 -0.17
C SER A 394 3.03 -15.01 0.16
N CYS A 395 2.83 -13.86 0.81
CA CYS A 395 3.88 -12.97 1.27
C CYS A 395 4.84 -13.66 2.22
N TYR A 396 4.29 -14.37 3.23
CA TYR A 396 5.13 -15.10 4.16
C TYR A 396 5.95 -16.19 3.45
N GLU A 397 5.34 -16.94 2.54
CA GLU A 397 6.01 -18.01 1.81
C GLU A 397 7.12 -17.50 0.87
N ILE A 398 6.90 -16.41 0.13
CA ILE A 398 7.94 -15.81 -0.72
C ILE A 398 9.07 -15.23 0.13
N GLY A 399 8.77 -14.62 1.28
CA GLY A 399 9.79 -14.17 2.23
C GLY A 399 10.58 -15.34 2.82
N ARG A 400 9.92 -16.46 3.15
CA ARG A 400 10.56 -17.69 3.62
C ARG A 400 11.51 -18.29 2.56
N ARG A 401 11.15 -18.27 1.28
CA ARG A 401 12.02 -18.75 0.17
C ARG A 401 13.30 -17.93 0.06
N GLN A 402 13.16 -16.60 0.12
CA GLN A 402 14.31 -15.67 0.17
C GLN A 402 15.20 -15.94 1.38
N TYR A 403 14.61 -16.00 2.58
CA TYR A 403 15.31 -16.34 3.81
C TYR A 403 16.03 -17.68 3.71
N ALA A 404 15.37 -18.74 3.23
CA ALA A 404 15.94 -20.08 3.18
C ALA A 404 17.16 -20.15 2.26
N GLY A 405 17.09 -19.52 1.08
CA GLY A 405 18.23 -19.40 0.17
C GLY A 405 19.39 -18.64 0.81
N ALA A 406 19.12 -17.46 1.37
CA ALA A 406 20.12 -16.64 2.05
C ALA A 406 20.76 -17.35 3.25
N LYS A 407 19.96 -18.02 4.09
CA LYS A 407 20.44 -18.74 5.27
C LYS A 407 21.28 -19.95 4.90
N SER A 408 20.88 -20.70 3.87
CA SER A 408 21.67 -21.81 3.32
C SER A 408 23.05 -21.34 2.85
N LEU A 409 23.10 -20.21 2.15
CA LEU A 409 24.35 -19.58 1.74
C LEU A 409 25.18 -19.15 2.96
N TYR A 410 24.59 -18.44 3.92
CA TYR A 410 25.25 -18.01 5.16
C TYR A 410 25.86 -19.17 5.96
N ASP A 411 25.15 -20.30 6.05
CA ASP A 411 25.64 -21.48 6.77
C ASP A 411 26.80 -22.18 6.06
N SER A 412 26.92 -21.98 4.74
CA SER A 412 27.97 -22.55 3.89
C SER A 412 29.06 -21.54 3.52
N PHE A 413 28.98 -20.30 4.02
CA PHE A 413 29.77 -19.16 3.54
C PHE A 413 31.29 -19.41 3.67
N ASP A 414 31.73 -20.06 4.75
CA ASP A 414 33.15 -20.35 4.97
C ASP A 414 33.74 -21.31 3.93
N SER A 415 32.89 -22.01 3.16
CA SER A 415 33.29 -22.91 2.08
C SER A 415 33.02 -22.38 0.67
N LEU A 416 32.04 -21.48 0.51
CA LEU A 416 31.55 -21.02 -0.79
C LEU A 416 31.87 -19.55 -1.11
N SER A 417 32.22 -18.76 -0.11
CA SER A 417 32.41 -17.32 -0.29
C SER A 417 33.81 -16.96 -0.77
N THR A 418 33.90 -15.81 -1.44
CA THR A 418 35.14 -15.17 -1.83
C THR A 418 35.38 -13.95 -0.94
N PRO A 419 36.53 -13.81 -0.28
CA PRO A 419 36.86 -12.59 0.45
C PRO A 419 36.86 -11.36 -0.47
N VAL A 420 36.36 -10.23 0.03
CA VAL A 420 36.54 -8.95 -0.64
C VAL A 420 37.98 -8.49 -0.41
N THR A 421 38.64 -8.07 -1.49
CA THR A 421 40.06 -7.73 -1.56
C THR A 421 40.27 -6.38 -2.23
N GLY A 422 41.30 -5.66 -1.84
CA GLY A 422 41.57 -4.27 -2.14
C GLY A 422 41.22 -3.40 -0.95
N THR A 423 42.20 -2.71 -0.37
CA THR A 423 42.04 -1.97 0.90
C THR A 423 41.19 -0.71 0.79
N SER A 424 40.92 -0.24 -0.43
CA SER A 424 40.28 1.06 -0.66
C SER A 424 38.77 0.99 -0.78
N VAL A 425 38.11 1.98 -0.19
CA VAL A 425 36.67 2.22 -0.31
C VAL A 425 36.48 3.55 -1.03
N LYS A 426 35.60 3.60 -2.02
CA LYS A 426 35.35 4.82 -2.80
C LYS A 426 33.88 4.92 -3.16
N SER A 427 33.43 6.14 -3.40
CA SER A 427 32.11 6.40 -3.95
C SER A 427 32.14 7.67 -4.77
N PHE A 428 31.20 7.80 -5.69
CA PHE A 428 30.88 9.09 -6.30
C PHE A 428 29.38 9.29 -6.37
N HIS A 429 28.98 10.56 -6.45
CA HIS A 429 27.62 10.98 -6.73
C HIS A 429 27.63 12.23 -7.61
N THR A 430 26.71 12.30 -8.56
CA THR A 430 26.37 13.52 -9.29
C THR A 430 24.87 13.53 -9.59
N PHE A 431 24.28 14.71 -9.68
CA PHE A 431 22.94 14.86 -10.23
C PHE A 431 23.00 15.00 -11.75
N GLN A 432 22.18 14.22 -12.44
CA GLN A 432 22.05 14.29 -13.89
C GLN A 432 20.68 14.83 -14.26
N ASP A 433 20.65 15.90 -15.05
CA ASP A 433 19.42 16.29 -15.76
C ASP A 433 19.25 15.38 -16.96
N MET A 434 18.24 14.52 -16.92
CA MET A 434 17.93 13.58 -17.98
C MET A 434 17.17 14.23 -19.14
N ARG A 435 16.82 15.52 -19.06
CA ARG A 435 16.26 16.24 -20.21
C ARG A 435 17.35 16.54 -21.22
N ASN A 436 17.18 16.05 -22.44
CA ASN A 436 18.06 16.36 -23.57
C ASN A 436 19.54 16.00 -23.29
N LEU A 437 19.82 14.93 -22.53
CA LEU A 437 21.19 14.43 -22.38
C LEU A 437 21.61 13.80 -23.71
N THR A 438 22.52 14.47 -24.43
CA THR A 438 23.08 13.98 -25.70
C THR A 438 24.39 13.23 -25.48
N PHE A 439 24.50 12.01 -26.00
CA PHE A 439 25.67 11.16 -25.84
C PHE A 439 25.83 10.18 -27.02
N PRO A 440 27.06 9.68 -27.28
CA PRO A 440 27.29 8.68 -28.31
C PRO A 440 26.96 7.26 -27.81
N LEU A 441 26.26 6.49 -28.63
CA LEU A 441 26.18 5.03 -28.49
C LEU A 441 27.52 4.37 -28.84
N ALA A 442 27.66 3.07 -28.54
CA ALA A 442 28.86 2.28 -28.86
C ALA A 442 29.23 2.30 -30.36
N ASN A 443 28.26 2.47 -31.25
CA ASN A 443 28.47 2.58 -32.70
C ASN A 443 28.82 4.01 -33.17
N GLY A 444 28.92 4.98 -32.26
CA GLY A 444 29.23 6.39 -32.54
C GLY A 444 28.02 7.26 -32.90
N THR A 445 26.82 6.70 -32.98
CA THR A 445 25.58 7.46 -33.22
C THR A 445 25.28 8.34 -32.02
N LEU A 446 25.07 9.63 -32.24
CA LEU A 446 24.61 10.54 -31.18
C LEU A 446 23.11 10.38 -30.98
N VAL A 447 22.72 10.06 -29.75
CA VAL A 447 21.32 9.95 -29.32
C VAL A 447 21.05 10.94 -28.21
N THR A 448 19.78 11.11 -27.83
CA THR A 448 19.38 12.08 -26.80
C THR A 448 18.20 11.54 -26.00
N THR A 449 18.26 11.70 -24.68
CA THR A 449 17.13 11.38 -23.77
C THR A 449 16.07 12.49 -23.78
N CYS A 450 14.87 12.14 -23.32
CA CYS A 450 13.70 13.01 -23.33
C CYS A 450 13.41 13.62 -21.96
N ALA A 451 12.57 14.66 -21.91
CA ALA A 451 11.93 15.02 -20.66
C ALA A 451 10.96 13.91 -20.23
N ALA A 452 10.75 13.75 -18.91
CA ALA A 452 9.91 12.68 -18.37
C ALA A 452 8.51 12.64 -19.01
N ALA A 453 8.04 11.46 -19.42
CA ALA A 453 6.67 11.24 -19.86
C ALA A 453 6.22 9.80 -19.61
N LEU A 454 4.92 9.64 -19.32
CA LEU A 454 4.28 8.35 -19.10
C LEU A 454 3.38 7.99 -20.28
N GLY A 455 3.45 6.74 -20.71
CA GLY A 455 2.65 6.21 -21.82
C GLY A 455 1.26 5.76 -21.39
N TYR A 456 0.40 5.37 -22.35
CA TYR A 456 -0.94 4.84 -22.06
C TYR A 456 -0.91 3.61 -21.14
N SER A 457 0.00 2.66 -21.40
CA SER A 457 0.11 1.43 -20.59
C SER A 457 0.54 1.66 -19.14
N PHE A 458 0.98 2.87 -18.75
CA PHE A 458 1.15 3.22 -17.34
C PHE A 458 -0.18 3.11 -16.58
N ALA A 459 -1.29 3.54 -17.20
CA ALA A 459 -2.60 3.47 -16.57
C ALA A 459 -3.20 2.04 -16.56
N ALA A 460 -2.61 1.09 -17.29
CA ALA A 460 -3.04 -0.31 -17.31
C ALA A 460 -2.60 -1.11 -16.06
N GLY A 461 -1.68 -0.56 -15.26
CA GLY A 461 -1.06 -1.28 -14.16
C GLY A 461 -0.36 -2.57 -14.62
N THR A 462 -0.20 -3.51 -13.69
CA THR A 462 0.42 -4.82 -13.97
C THR A 462 -0.46 -5.95 -13.51
N THR A 463 -0.05 -7.19 -13.76
CA THR A 463 -0.74 -8.36 -13.20
C THR A 463 -0.67 -8.42 -11.67
N ASP A 464 0.27 -7.71 -11.03
CA ASP A 464 0.37 -7.66 -9.56
C ASP A 464 -0.63 -6.67 -8.93
N GLY A 465 -1.16 -5.75 -9.75
CA GLY A 465 -2.11 -4.70 -9.39
C GLY A 465 -2.59 -4.03 -10.67
N PRO A 466 -3.68 -4.53 -11.28
CA PRO A 466 -4.21 -3.99 -12.52
C PRO A 466 -4.67 -2.54 -12.36
N GLY A 467 -4.44 -1.74 -13.40
CA GLY A 467 -4.95 -0.38 -13.46
C GLY A 467 -6.45 -0.36 -13.77
N ALA A 468 -7.06 0.82 -13.68
CA ALA A 468 -8.50 1.00 -13.92
C ALA A 468 -8.78 1.59 -15.30
N PHE A 469 -10.04 1.55 -15.72
CA PHE A 469 -10.60 2.23 -16.91
C PHE A 469 -10.22 1.59 -18.26
N ASP A 470 -10.12 0.27 -18.30
CA ASP A 470 -9.93 -0.55 -19.50
C ASP A 470 -8.60 -0.27 -20.25
N PHE A 471 -7.62 0.37 -19.62
CA PHE A 471 -6.28 0.50 -20.20
C PHE A 471 -5.63 -0.88 -20.27
N THR A 472 -4.99 -1.18 -21.40
CA THR A 472 -4.27 -2.46 -21.60
C THR A 472 -2.78 -2.21 -21.73
N GLN A 473 -1.98 -3.22 -21.37
CA GLN A 473 -0.54 -3.14 -21.64
C GLN A 473 -0.27 -3.39 -23.13
N ASN A 474 0.89 -2.94 -23.62
CA ASN A 474 1.26 -3.01 -25.03
C ASN A 474 0.23 -2.29 -25.93
N ASP A 475 -0.34 -1.19 -25.42
CA ASP A 475 -1.23 -0.32 -26.21
C ASP A 475 -0.38 0.62 -27.09
N PRO A 476 -0.43 0.50 -28.43
CA PRO A 476 0.29 1.39 -29.34
C PRO A 476 -0.36 2.79 -29.46
N GLY A 477 -1.37 3.11 -28.63
CA GLY A 477 -2.15 4.33 -28.72
C GLY A 477 -3.21 4.26 -29.82
N SER A 478 -3.83 3.09 -29.97
CA SER A 478 -4.79 2.83 -31.05
C SER A 478 -6.04 3.73 -30.98
N ASN A 479 -6.73 3.92 -32.10
CA ASN A 479 -7.98 4.70 -32.21
C ASN A 479 -9.14 4.19 -31.31
N ASP A 480 -8.94 3.06 -30.63
CA ASP A 480 -9.87 2.45 -29.68
C ASP A 480 -9.60 2.89 -28.23
N ALA A 481 -8.49 3.57 -27.96
CA ALA A 481 -8.26 4.25 -26.70
C ALA A 481 -9.33 5.34 -26.50
N ASN A 482 -10.06 5.29 -25.38
CA ASN A 482 -11.22 6.15 -25.14
C ASN A 482 -10.89 7.63 -25.48
N PRO A 483 -11.56 8.26 -26.47
CA PRO A 483 -11.27 9.62 -26.90
C PRO A 483 -11.32 10.64 -25.75
N LEU A 484 -12.02 10.30 -24.65
CA LEU A 484 -12.04 11.06 -23.41
C LEU A 484 -10.64 11.26 -22.82
N TRP A 485 -9.75 10.26 -22.85
CA TRP A 485 -8.42 10.35 -22.24
C TRP A 485 -7.47 11.25 -23.03
N ASN A 486 -7.57 11.28 -24.36
CA ASN A 486 -6.88 12.26 -25.21
C ASN A 486 -7.30 13.71 -24.89
N VAL A 487 -8.57 13.90 -24.51
CA VAL A 487 -9.10 15.21 -24.09
C VAL A 487 -8.66 15.54 -22.66
N VAL A 488 -8.69 14.58 -21.73
CA VAL A 488 -8.28 14.78 -20.33
C VAL A 488 -6.79 15.05 -20.21
N SER A 489 -5.93 14.29 -20.91
CA SER A 489 -4.49 14.57 -20.97
C SER A 489 -4.20 15.92 -21.66
N GLY A 490 -4.89 16.21 -22.76
CA GLY A 490 -4.80 17.49 -23.46
C GLY A 490 -5.22 18.71 -22.62
N LEU A 491 -6.16 18.53 -21.68
CA LEU A 491 -6.59 19.55 -20.72
C LEU A 491 -5.59 19.79 -19.59
N LEU A 492 -4.74 18.81 -19.25
CA LEU A 492 -3.64 18.97 -18.31
C LEU A 492 -2.43 19.65 -18.98
N LYS A 493 -1.90 19.03 -20.03
CA LYS A 493 -0.80 19.54 -20.86
C LYS A 493 -0.73 18.77 -22.17
N THR A 494 -0.90 19.47 -23.30
CA THR A 494 -0.65 18.86 -24.61
C THR A 494 0.86 18.69 -24.86
N PRO A 495 1.36 17.48 -25.13
CA PRO A 495 2.78 17.26 -25.43
C PRO A 495 3.22 18.01 -26.69
N THR A 496 4.44 18.56 -26.68
CA THR A 496 4.99 19.24 -27.86
C THR A 496 5.37 18.24 -28.97
N PRO A 497 5.40 18.63 -30.26
CA PRO A 497 5.83 17.74 -31.34
C PRO A 497 7.23 17.14 -31.13
N ASN A 498 8.16 17.92 -30.56
CA ASN A 498 9.50 17.45 -30.23
C ASN A 498 9.49 16.39 -29.13
N GLN A 499 8.65 16.58 -28.10
CA GLN A 499 8.50 15.61 -27.01
C GLN A 499 7.88 14.31 -27.53
N VAL A 500 6.83 14.39 -28.37
CA VAL A 500 6.23 13.22 -29.02
C VAL A 500 7.25 12.49 -29.89
N ALA A 501 8.07 13.21 -30.66
CA ALA A 501 9.09 12.62 -31.51
C ALA A 501 10.21 11.96 -30.69
N CYS A 502 10.65 12.58 -29.61
CA CYS A 502 11.68 12.04 -28.72
C CYS A 502 11.22 10.75 -28.04
N GLN A 503 9.97 10.72 -27.56
CA GLN A 503 9.42 9.59 -26.82
C GLN A 503 8.97 8.42 -27.71
N GLN A 504 8.98 8.53 -29.04
CA GLN A 504 8.54 7.44 -29.93
C GLN A 504 9.23 6.10 -29.57
N PRO A 505 8.50 4.96 -29.61
CA PRO A 505 7.11 4.81 -30.04
C PRO A 505 6.05 5.06 -28.96
N LYS A 506 6.41 5.54 -27.76
CA LYS A 506 5.47 5.72 -26.65
C LYS A 506 4.33 6.70 -27.00
N PRO A 507 3.07 6.28 -26.92
CA PRO A 507 1.94 7.20 -26.94
C PRO A 507 1.86 7.91 -25.59
N ILE A 508 2.21 9.19 -25.53
CA ILE A 508 2.25 9.95 -24.26
C ILE A 508 0.82 10.12 -23.71
N LEU A 509 0.59 9.61 -22.50
CA LEU A 509 -0.60 9.87 -21.70
C LEU A 509 -0.40 11.10 -20.82
N LEU A 510 0.75 11.22 -20.14
CA LEU A 510 1.07 12.34 -19.25
C LEU A 510 2.47 12.90 -19.55
N ASP A 511 2.57 14.18 -19.90
CA ASP A 511 3.84 14.89 -20.17
C ASP A 511 4.46 15.47 -18.89
N VAL A 512 4.66 14.62 -17.89
CA VAL A 512 4.98 14.99 -16.49
C VAL A 512 6.30 15.74 -16.31
N GLY A 513 7.24 15.59 -17.24
CA GLY A 513 8.53 16.29 -17.22
C GLY A 513 8.45 17.75 -17.68
N GLN A 514 7.31 18.17 -18.25
CA GLN A 514 7.03 19.55 -18.66
C GLN A 514 5.92 20.20 -17.82
N MET A 515 5.55 19.58 -16.69
CA MET A 515 4.52 20.04 -15.77
C MET A 515 5.15 20.49 -14.44
N SER A 516 5.06 21.78 -14.16
CA SER A 516 5.63 22.42 -12.96
C SER A 516 4.60 23.13 -12.08
N GLU A 517 3.31 22.99 -12.36
CA GLU A 517 2.22 23.60 -11.58
C GLU A 517 1.38 22.49 -10.93
N PRO A 518 1.08 22.58 -9.62
CA PRO A 518 1.55 23.57 -8.63
C PRO A 518 3.05 23.49 -8.27
N TYR A 519 3.70 22.36 -8.59
CA TYR A 519 5.15 22.12 -8.56
C TYR A 519 5.42 20.89 -9.43
N ASP A 520 6.68 20.47 -9.58
CA ASP A 520 7.04 19.41 -10.52
C ASP A 520 6.33 18.08 -10.23
N TRP A 521 5.81 17.45 -11.31
CA TRP A 521 5.05 16.20 -11.22
C TRP A 521 5.95 14.97 -11.13
N SER A 522 7.15 15.03 -11.69
CA SER A 522 8.11 13.94 -11.75
C SER A 522 9.55 14.49 -11.76
N PRO A 523 10.56 13.68 -11.37
CA PRO A 523 11.94 14.10 -11.50
C PRO A 523 12.37 14.17 -12.97
N ASN A 524 13.07 15.25 -13.32
CA ASN A 524 13.96 15.26 -14.49
C ASN A 524 15.44 15.18 -14.08
N ILE A 525 15.74 15.56 -12.83
CA ILE A 525 17.07 15.52 -12.25
C ILE A 525 17.12 14.31 -11.34
N VAL A 526 18.04 13.38 -11.60
CA VAL A 526 18.18 12.12 -10.86
C VAL A 526 19.57 11.98 -10.26
N ASP A 527 19.68 11.19 -9.18
CA ASP A 527 20.95 10.82 -8.58
C ASP A 527 21.66 9.74 -9.41
N MET A 528 22.90 10.00 -9.80
CA MET A 528 23.81 9.00 -10.38
C MET A 528 24.92 8.70 -9.37
N GLN A 529 24.92 7.49 -8.81
CA GLN A 529 25.82 7.10 -7.73
C GLN A 529 26.33 5.66 -7.90
N LEU A 530 27.64 5.48 -7.72
CA LEU A 530 28.28 4.17 -7.55
C LEU A 530 29.05 4.13 -6.23
N LEU A 531 29.03 2.98 -5.58
CA LEU A 531 29.82 2.68 -4.37
C LEU A 531 30.79 1.54 -4.68
N ARG A 532 31.99 1.57 -4.08
CA ARG A 532 32.99 0.52 -4.23
C ARG A 532 33.68 0.20 -2.91
N VAL A 533 33.85 -1.08 -2.62
CA VAL A 533 34.77 -1.60 -1.60
C VAL A 533 35.61 -2.72 -2.22
N GLY A 534 36.93 -2.55 -2.26
CA GLY A 534 37.79 -3.51 -2.94
C GLY A 534 37.36 -3.73 -4.40
N GLN A 535 37.12 -4.99 -4.76
CA GLN A 535 36.59 -5.38 -6.08
C GLN A 535 35.06 -5.38 -6.18
N PHE A 536 34.32 -5.08 -5.11
CA PHE A 536 32.87 -5.07 -5.10
C PHE A 536 32.31 -3.68 -5.43
N ILE A 537 31.45 -3.58 -6.45
CA ILE A 537 30.84 -2.34 -6.94
C ILE A 537 29.32 -2.44 -6.85
N ILE A 538 28.68 -1.38 -6.35
CA ILE A 538 27.23 -1.27 -6.21
C ILE A 538 26.73 -0.12 -7.08
N ILE A 539 25.83 -0.45 -8.02
CA ILE A 539 25.06 0.52 -8.78
C ILE A 539 23.86 0.97 -7.95
N ILE A 540 23.70 2.27 -7.73
CA ILE A 540 22.54 2.84 -7.03
C ILE A 540 21.58 3.39 -8.08
N SER A 541 20.53 2.62 -8.38
CA SER A 541 19.60 2.93 -9.47
C SER A 541 18.44 3.80 -8.97
N PRO A 542 18.16 4.97 -9.58
CA PRO A 542 16.96 5.75 -9.29
C PRO A 542 15.67 5.12 -9.84
N SER A 543 15.80 4.26 -10.85
CA SER A 543 14.68 3.60 -11.51
C SER A 543 14.60 2.10 -11.16
N GLU A 544 13.41 1.52 -11.34
CA GLU A 544 13.14 0.08 -11.37
C GLU A 544 13.65 -0.53 -12.66
N ALA A 545 14.93 -0.92 -12.68
CA ALA A 545 15.53 -1.60 -13.82
C ALA A 545 14.85 -2.95 -14.09
N THR A 546 14.45 -3.19 -15.34
CA THR A 546 14.05 -4.51 -15.82
C THR A 546 15.23 -5.48 -15.77
N THR A 547 14.94 -6.77 -15.93
CA THR A 547 15.95 -7.82 -15.89
C THR A 547 17.10 -7.57 -16.86
N MET A 548 16.79 -7.31 -18.14
CA MET A 548 17.85 -7.09 -19.13
C MET A 548 18.55 -5.74 -18.96
N SER A 549 17.83 -4.70 -18.54
CA SER A 549 18.44 -3.40 -18.20
C SER A 549 19.47 -3.52 -17.10
N GLY A 550 19.15 -4.26 -16.03
CA GLY A 550 20.06 -4.54 -14.93
C GLY A 550 21.30 -5.31 -15.38
N ARG A 551 21.12 -6.34 -16.22
CA ARG A 551 22.22 -7.13 -16.80
C ARG A 551 23.17 -6.27 -17.63
N ARG A 552 22.64 -5.50 -18.58
CA ARG A 552 23.43 -4.59 -19.44
C ARG A 552 24.19 -3.55 -18.63
N TRP A 553 23.55 -2.94 -17.62
CA TRP A 553 24.20 -1.93 -16.79
C TRP A 553 25.33 -2.53 -15.95
N ARG A 554 25.12 -3.69 -15.32
CA ARG A 554 26.19 -4.39 -14.57
C ARG A 554 27.35 -4.78 -15.48
N ASP A 555 27.09 -5.32 -16.66
CA ASP A 555 28.12 -5.70 -17.63
C ASP A 555 28.94 -4.49 -18.12
N ALA A 556 28.28 -3.36 -18.36
CA ALA A 556 28.94 -2.13 -18.76
C ALA A 556 29.86 -1.58 -17.66
N ILE A 557 29.42 -1.60 -16.39
CA ILE A 557 30.24 -1.19 -15.25
C ILE A 557 31.41 -2.16 -15.03
N LYS A 558 31.16 -3.47 -15.10
CA LYS A 558 32.20 -4.50 -15.02
C LYS A 558 33.28 -4.27 -16.08
N SER A 559 32.87 -4.08 -17.33
CA SER A 559 33.77 -3.82 -18.46
C SER A 559 34.55 -2.51 -18.30
N ALA A 560 33.89 -1.44 -17.87
CA ALA A 560 34.52 -0.15 -17.64
C ALA A 560 35.51 -0.20 -16.46
N ALA A 561 35.20 -0.95 -15.40
CA ALA A 561 36.07 -1.12 -14.24
C ALA A 561 37.36 -1.85 -14.62
N ILE A 562 37.25 -2.93 -15.42
CA ILE A 562 38.42 -3.64 -15.96
C ILE A 562 39.24 -2.73 -16.88
N SER A 563 38.59 -2.05 -17.83
CA SER A 563 39.26 -1.24 -18.85
C SER A 563 39.99 -0.02 -18.28
N ASN A 564 39.50 0.54 -17.18
CA ASN A 564 40.12 1.68 -16.50
C ASN A 564 40.98 1.26 -15.30
N THR A 565 41.22 -0.05 -15.11
CA THR A 565 42.01 -0.58 -13.99
C THR A 565 41.52 -0.04 -12.63
N ILE A 566 40.20 -0.02 -12.47
CA ILE A 566 39.58 0.42 -11.22
C ILE A 566 39.88 -0.60 -10.12
N THR A 567 39.74 -1.88 -10.41
CA THR A 567 39.98 -2.98 -9.46
C THR A 567 41.17 -3.83 -9.90
N ASP A 568 41.95 -4.34 -8.94
CA ASP A 568 43.13 -5.18 -9.23
C ASP A 568 42.77 -6.61 -9.67
N VAL A 569 41.56 -7.04 -9.30
CA VAL A 569 40.97 -8.35 -9.66
C VAL A 569 39.63 -8.12 -10.34
N GLU A 570 39.05 -9.21 -10.86
CA GLU A 570 37.74 -9.16 -11.52
C GLU A 570 36.66 -8.59 -10.58
N PRO A 571 35.92 -7.56 -11.01
CA PRO A 571 34.96 -6.91 -10.15
C PRO A 571 33.64 -7.68 -10.07
N TYR A 572 33.07 -7.70 -8.86
CA TYR A 572 31.69 -8.10 -8.63
C TYR A 572 30.81 -6.85 -8.69
N VAL A 573 29.77 -6.87 -9.52
CA VAL A 573 28.87 -5.73 -9.69
C VAL A 573 27.46 -6.14 -9.34
N VAL A 574 26.85 -5.43 -8.40
CA VAL A 574 25.43 -5.56 -8.07
C VAL A 574 24.70 -4.27 -8.38
N LEU A 575 23.38 -4.34 -8.51
CA LEU A 575 22.51 -3.18 -8.65
C LEU A 575 21.54 -3.17 -7.49
N GLY A 576 21.34 -2.01 -6.86
CA GLY A 576 20.32 -1.79 -5.85
C GLY A 576 19.48 -0.57 -6.17
N GLY A 577 18.16 -0.73 -6.20
CA GLY A 577 17.21 0.33 -6.48
C GLY A 577 15.76 -0.20 -6.40
N PRO A 578 14.75 0.69 -6.41
CA PRO A 578 14.86 2.13 -6.63
C PRO A 578 15.42 2.89 -5.44
N ALA A 579 16.28 3.86 -5.71
CA ALA A 579 17.09 4.52 -4.69
C ALA A 579 17.26 6.02 -4.94
N ASN A 580 17.44 6.78 -3.85
CA ASN A 580 17.73 8.21 -3.82
C ASN A 580 16.67 9.15 -4.41
N THR A 581 16.32 8.99 -5.68
CA THR A 581 15.25 9.69 -6.38
C THR A 581 14.45 8.63 -7.11
N TYR A 582 13.14 8.57 -6.89
CA TYR A 582 12.28 7.58 -7.56
C TYR A 582 11.92 8.05 -8.97
N ALA A 583 12.52 7.41 -9.99
CA ALA A 583 12.37 7.75 -11.40
C ALA A 583 11.58 6.68 -12.20
N HIS A 584 10.59 6.05 -11.57
CA HIS A 584 9.77 4.98 -12.18
C HIS A 584 10.62 3.83 -12.74
N TYR A 585 10.46 3.45 -14.02
CA TYR A 585 11.02 2.22 -14.58
C TYR A 585 12.21 2.49 -15.50
N LEU A 586 13.00 1.46 -15.75
CA LEU A 586 14.10 1.48 -16.71
C LEU A 586 14.08 0.20 -17.54
N ALA A 587 13.53 0.30 -18.75
CA ALA A 587 13.49 -0.75 -19.74
C ALA A 587 14.65 -0.62 -20.76
N THR A 588 15.01 -1.72 -21.42
CA THR A 588 15.89 -1.66 -22.60
C THR A 588 15.19 -0.95 -23.75
N GLU A 589 15.93 -0.49 -24.76
CA GLU A 589 15.31 0.13 -25.94
C GLU A 589 14.34 -0.84 -26.64
N GLU A 590 14.66 -2.13 -26.63
CA GLU A 590 13.83 -3.19 -27.19
C GLU A 590 12.54 -3.42 -26.38
N GLU A 591 12.65 -3.52 -25.05
CA GLU A 591 11.51 -3.65 -24.15
C GLU A 591 10.62 -2.39 -24.17
N TYR A 592 11.25 -1.21 -24.22
CA TYR A 592 10.59 0.08 -24.38
C TYR A 592 9.74 0.12 -25.65
N GLY A 593 10.27 -0.42 -26.75
CA GLY A 593 9.57 -0.51 -28.03
C GLY A 593 8.24 -1.28 -27.98
N VAL A 594 8.06 -2.17 -27.00
CA VAL A 594 6.83 -2.95 -26.80
C VAL A 594 5.76 -2.16 -26.03
N GLN A 595 6.13 -1.17 -25.23
CA GLN A 595 5.16 -0.36 -24.46
C GLN A 595 4.20 -1.19 -23.57
N ARG A 596 4.71 -2.23 -22.91
CA ARG A 596 4.11 -2.76 -21.68
C ARG A 596 4.26 -1.76 -20.52
N TYR A 597 3.77 -2.08 -19.33
CA TYR A 597 3.75 -1.16 -18.19
C TYR A 597 5.13 -0.54 -17.91
N GLU A 598 6.18 -1.35 -17.88
CA GLU A 598 7.55 -0.90 -17.58
C GLU A 598 8.10 0.02 -18.70
N GLY A 599 7.87 -0.32 -19.97
CA GLY A 599 8.27 0.50 -21.12
C GLY A 599 7.52 1.82 -21.22
N ALA A 600 6.21 1.83 -20.89
CA ALA A 600 5.42 3.05 -20.81
C ALA A 600 5.81 3.93 -19.62
N SER A 601 6.39 3.34 -18.58
CA SER A 601 6.83 4.01 -17.36
C SER A 601 8.33 4.35 -17.32
N THR A 602 9.07 4.07 -18.40
CA THR A 602 10.46 4.51 -18.59
C THR A 602 10.47 5.98 -18.99
N LEU A 603 10.73 6.88 -18.04
CA LEU A 603 10.40 8.31 -18.14
C LEU A 603 11.10 9.03 -19.29
N TYR A 604 12.40 8.78 -19.49
CA TYR A 604 13.28 9.62 -20.30
C TYR A 604 13.45 9.10 -21.74
N GLY A 605 12.52 8.28 -22.20
CA GLY A 605 12.44 7.80 -23.58
C GLY A 605 13.28 6.54 -23.85
N PRO A 606 13.42 6.13 -25.12
CA PRO A 606 14.02 4.85 -25.50
C PRO A 606 15.50 4.70 -25.09
N HIS A 607 16.22 5.81 -24.94
CA HIS A 607 17.65 5.80 -24.64
C HIS A 607 17.97 6.05 -23.15
N GLU A 608 16.99 5.90 -22.25
CA GLU A 608 17.18 6.11 -20.81
C GLU A 608 18.30 5.23 -20.23
N LEU A 609 18.24 3.91 -20.50
CA LEU A 609 19.26 2.95 -20.05
C LEU A 609 20.66 3.31 -20.52
N GLU A 610 20.80 3.60 -21.82
CA GLU A 610 22.09 3.97 -22.39
C GLU A 610 22.61 5.29 -21.81
N GLY A 611 21.72 6.23 -21.47
CA GLY A 611 22.07 7.46 -20.77
C GLY A 611 22.64 7.19 -19.37
N TYR A 612 21.99 6.31 -18.60
CA TYR A 612 22.50 5.90 -17.28
C TYR A 612 23.84 5.16 -17.36
N ILE A 613 23.99 4.25 -18.32
CA ILE A 613 25.25 3.55 -18.59
C ILE A 613 26.34 4.55 -18.96
N TYR A 614 26.05 5.50 -19.86
CA TYR A 614 27.00 6.53 -20.28
C TYR A 614 27.50 7.34 -19.09
N VAL A 615 26.60 7.94 -18.29
CA VAL A 615 26.99 8.78 -17.15
C VAL A 615 27.79 8.00 -16.12
N SER A 616 27.40 6.75 -15.86
CA SER A 616 28.07 5.90 -14.87
C SER A 616 29.47 5.50 -15.33
N THR A 617 29.64 5.10 -16.59
CA THR A 617 30.94 4.68 -17.13
C THR A 617 31.90 5.87 -17.32
N GLN A 618 31.42 7.05 -17.70
CA GLN A 618 32.24 8.27 -17.76
C GLN A 618 32.76 8.72 -16.39
N SER A 619 32.01 8.41 -15.33
CA SER A 619 32.34 8.78 -13.94
C SER A 619 33.16 7.72 -13.22
N ILE A 620 33.41 6.56 -13.82
CA ILE A 620 33.98 5.40 -13.12
C ILE A 620 35.39 5.66 -12.55
N LYS A 621 36.15 6.57 -13.17
CA LYS A 621 37.49 6.99 -12.70
C LYS A 621 37.50 7.54 -11.27
N TYR A 622 36.38 8.09 -10.78
CA TYR A 622 36.29 8.59 -9.41
C TYR A 622 36.29 7.46 -8.36
N LEU A 623 36.05 6.22 -8.80
CA LEU A 623 36.19 5.04 -7.95
C LEU A 623 37.63 4.51 -7.87
N ALA A 624 38.61 5.05 -8.61
CA ALA A 624 39.99 4.61 -8.51
C ALA A 624 40.55 4.79 -7.08
N ALA A 625 41.45 3.89 -6.65
CA ALA A 625 41.97 3.88 -5.27
C ALA A 625 42.70 5.18 -4.90
N ASP A 626 43.42 5.77 -5.85
CA ASP A 626 44.18 7.02 -5.74
C ASP A 626 43.35 8.28 -6.03
N SER A 627 42.06 8.13 -6.37
CA SER A 627 41.17 9.26 -6.62
C SER A 627 40.99 10.10 -5.35
N THR A 628 41.25 11.40 -5.49
CA THR A 628 41.07 12.43 -4.45
C THR A 628 40.00 13.46 -4.84
N THR A 629 39.32 13.24 -5.96
CA THR A 629 38.34 14.18 -6.53
C THR A 629 36.97 13.52 -6.66
N GLN A 630 35.94 14.34 -6.78
CA GLN A 630 34.56 13.95 -7.02
C GLN A 630 34.09 14.58 -8.34
N PRO A 631 33.10 14.00 -9.03
CA PRO A 631 32.48 14.67 -10.16
C PRO A 631 31.83 15.99 -9.71
N PRO A 632 31.60 16.93 -10.65
CA PRO A 632 30.75 18.09 -10.37
C PRO A 632 29.38 17.64 -9.85
N THR A 633 28.82 18.39 -8.90
CA THR A 633 27.53 18.05 -8.27
C THR A 633 26.37 17.94 -9.27
N GLY A 634 26.43 18.65 -10.40
CA GLY A 634 25.29 18.76 -11.32
C GLY A 634 24.19 19.70 -10.78
N PRO A 635 23.06 19.82 -11.48
CA PRO A 635 21.93 20.63 -11.03
C PRO A 635 21.24 19.99 -9.83
N LEU A 636 20.92 20.77 -8.81
CA LEU A 636 20.22 20.23 -7.62
C LEU A 636 18.74 19.97 -7.94
N PRO A 637 18.18 18.80 -7.57
CA PRO A 637 16.75 18.57 -7.65
C PRO A 637 16.01 19.47 -6.63
N PRO A 638 14.76 19.86 -6.91
CA PRO A 638 13.95 20.62 -5.98
C PRO A 638 13.58 19.78 -4.75
N ASN A 639 13.43 20.43 -3.60
CA ASN A 639 12.91 19.83 -2.38
C ASN A 639 11.57 20.46 -2.00
N TYR A 640 10.50 19.69 -2.12
CA TYR A 640 9.12 20.12 -1.86
C TYR A 640 8.58 19.69 -0.50
N SER A 641 9.37 19.02 0.35
CA SER A 641 8.93 18.53 1.67
C SER A 641 8.22 19.57 2.55
N ASN A 642 8.59 20.86 2.45
CA ASN A 642 8.00 21.95 3.23
C ASN A 642 6.94 22.77 2.46
N SER A 643 6.67 22.45 1.20
CA SER A 643 5.78 23.22 0.30
C SER A 643 4.77 22.37 -0.46
N SER A 644 4.80 21.04 -0.29
CA SER A 644 3.83 20.14 -0.91
C SER A 644 2.42 20.39 -0.39
N LEU A 645 1.44 20.13 -1.25
CA LEU A 645 0.04 20.20 -0.89
C LEU A 645 -0.33 19.00 0.00
N SER A 646 -1.26 19.21 0.93
CA SER A 646 -1.82 18.13 1.75
C SER A 646 -3.31 18.33 1.95
N PHE A 647 -4.08 17.33 1.55
CA PHE A 647 -5.53 17.21 1.80
C PHE A 647 -5.84 16.07 2.77
N ILE A 648 -4.81 15.56 3.45
CA ILE A 648 -4.90 14.48 4.42
C ILE A 648 -5.51 15.05 5.70
N THR A 649 -6.60 14.44 6.16
CA THR A 649 -7.30 14.93 7.35
C THR A 649 -6.46 14.60 8.59
N PRO A 650 -6.14 15.58 9.46
CA PRO A 650 -5.44 15.32 10.72
C PRO A 650 -6.37 14.63 11.72
N VAL A 651 -5.80 13.99 12.74
CA VAL A 651 -6.60 13.51 13.88
C VAL A 651 -7.17 14.72 14.63
N ILE A 652 -8.51 14.84 14.66
CA ILE A 652 -9.19 15.96 15.33
C ILE A 652 -9.26 15.70 16.85
N PHE A 653 -9.90 14.59 17.24
CA PHE A 653 -10.01 14.13 18.63
C PHE A 653 -10.41 12.65 18.67
N ASP A 654 -10.27 12.04 19.84
CA ASP A 654 -10.76 10.71 20.17
C ASP A 654 -11.64 10.76 21.42
N ALA A 655 -12.65 9.89 21.48
CA ALA A 655 -13.45 9.67 22.68
C ALA A 655 -13.70 8.19 22.94
N ALA A 656 -13.82 7.83 24.22
CA ALA A 656 -14.34 6.53 24.61
C ALA A 656 -15.89 6.54 24.59
N PRO A 657 -16.56 5.41 24.32
CA PRO A 657 -18.01 5.30 24.46
C PRO A 657 -18.50 5.69 25.86
N ILE A 658 -19.76 6.13 25.97
CA ILE A 658 -20.35 6.53 27.25
C ILE A 658 -20.27 5.35 28.24
N PHE A 659 -19.79 5.62 29.45
CA PHE A 659 -19.55 4.64 30.53
C PHE A 659 -18.41 3.63 30.28
N GLN A 660 -17.59 3.83 29.24
CA GLN A 660 -16.36 3.09 29.01
C GLN A 660 -15.16 4.03 29.05
N SER A 661 -13.99 3.45 29.29
CA SER A 661 -12.69 4.14 29.21
C SER A 661 -11.87 3.57 28.06
N PHE A 662 -10.92 4.36 27.55
CA PHE A 662 -9.92 3.83 26.62
C PHE A 662 -9.18 2.65 27.25
N GLY A 663 -8.94 1.60 26.46
CA GLY A 663 -8.30 0.38 26.91
C GLY A 663 -9.23 -0.61 27.63
N ASP A 664 -10.52 -0.31 27.81
CA ASP A 664 -11.49 -1.29 28.26
C ASP A 664 -11.68 -2.39 27.21
N VAL A 665 -11.84 -3.63 27.69
CA VAL A 665 -12.09 -4.79 26.82
C VAL A 665 -13.56 -4.85 26.44
N VAL A 666 -13.83 -4.72 25.14
CA VAL A 666 -15.14 -4.86 24.52
C VAL A 666 -15.47 -6.33 24.29
N THR A 667 -14.52 -7.08 23.74
CA THR A 667 -14.64 -8.53 23.47
C THR A 667 -13.45 -9.26 24.10
N PRO A 668 -13.66 -10.05 25.17
CA PRO A 668 -12.58 -10.79 25.82
C PRO A 668 -12.17 -12.03 25.01
N PRO A 669 -10.94 -12.56 25.24
CA PRO A 669 -10.55 -13.86 24.68
C PRO A 669 -11.32 -15.00 25.34
N ASN A 670 -11.35 -16.17 24.70
CA ASN A 670 -11.81 -17.41 25.32
C ASN A 670 -10.89 -17.80 26.50
N ALA A 671 -11.42 -18.59 27.44
CA ALA A 671 -10.65 -19.04 28.60
C ALA A 671 -9.44 -19.91 28.22
N SER A 672 -9.53 -20.64 27.10
CA SER A 672 -8.44 -21.47 26.61
C SER A 672 -8.40 -21.63 25.09
N TYR A 673 -7.20 -21.85 24.56
CA TYR A 673 -6.92 -22.10 23.14
C TYR A 673 -5.96 -23.27 22.96
N ALA A 674 -6.06 -23.95 21.82
CA ALA A 674 -5.07 -24.91 21.36
C ALA A 674 -3.99 -24.22 20.50
N PRO A 675 -2.78 -24.81 20.36
CA PRO A 675 -1.75 -24.28 19.48
C PRO A 675 -2.22 -24.34 18.02
N GLY A 676 -2.09 -23.23 17.29
CA GLY A 676 -2.65 -23.04 15.95
C GLY A 676 -4.01 -22.34 15.92
N ASP A 677 -4.64 -22.10 17.08
CA ASP A 677 -5.87 -21.29 17.14
C ASP A 677 -5.54 -19.80 17.00
N VAL A 678 -6.56 -19.01 16.63
CA VAL A 678 -6.47 -17.54 16.54
C VAL A 678 -7.13 -16.92 17.78
N VAL A 679 -6.37 -16.09 18.51
CA VAL A 679 -6.83 -15.36 19.69
C VAL A 679 -7.18 -13.93 19.31
N ASN A 680 -8.44 -13.52 19.49
CA ASN A 680 -8.90 -12.16 19.23
C ASN A 680 -9.32 -11.46 20.53
N VAL A 681 -8.87 -10.23 20.72
CA VAL A 681 -9.31 -9.35 21.82
C VAL A 681 -9.63 -7.98 21.26
N THR A 682 -10.79 -7.44 21.61
CA THR A 682 -11.21 -6.10 21.19
C THR A 682 -11.17 -5.14 22.36
N PHE A 683 -10.53 -3.99 22.16
CA PHE A 683 -10.43 -2.89 23.12
C PHE A 683 -11.13 -1.63 22.60
N VAL A 684 -11.60 -0.79 23.51
CA VAL A 684 -11.89 0.62 23.21
C VAL A 684 -10.56 1.29 22.86
N GLY A 685 -10.43 1.74 21.62
CA GLY A 685 -9.18 2.26 21.08
C GLY A 685 -9.23 3.75 20.80
N ALA A 686 -8.06 4.31 20.51
CA ALA A 686 -7.87 5.64 19.95
C ALA A 686 -7.11 5.56 18.62
N ASN A 687 -7.05 6.65 17.86
CA ASN A 687 -6.33 6.69 16.59
C ASN A 687 -4.81 6.50 16.81
N PRO A 688 -4.16 5.49 16.20
CA PRO A 688 -2.71 5.26 16.36
C PRO A 688 -1.84 6.36 15.72
N ARG A 689 -2.41 7.29 14.94
CA ARG A 689 -1.72 8.51 14.46
C ARG A 689 -1.47 9.56 15.54
N ASN A 690 -2.00 9.37 16.75
CA ASN A 690 -1.64 10.25 17.86
C ASN A 690 -0.19 10.01 18.34
N ASN A 691 0.31 8.79 18.14
CA ASN A 691 1.66 8.40 18.48
C ASN A 691 2.00 7.12 17.71
N LEU A 692 2.97 7.21 16.79
CA LEU A 692 3.45 6.08 15.99
C LEU A 692 4.11 4.96 16.83
N ARG A 693 4.48 5.29 18.08
CA ARG A 693 5.20 4.41 19.02
C ARG A 693 6.46 3.83 18.37
N LEU A 694 7.21 4.67 17.64
CA LEU A 694 8.50 4.29 17.06
C LEU A 694 9.43 3.75 18.16
N GLU A 695 10.14 2.67 17.87
CA GLU A 695 10.97 1.93 18.82
C GLU A 695 10.19 1.32 20.01
N GLY A 696 8.87 1.35 19.95
CA GLY A 696 7.96 0.78 20.92
C GLY A 696 7.01 -0.23 20.28
N THR A 697 5.84 -0.40 20.89
CA THR A 697 4.81 -1.34 20.39
C THR A 697 3.40 -0.83 20.69
N PHE A 698 2.46 -1.11 19.79
CA PHE A 698 1.02 -0.93 20.00
C PHE A 698 0.38 -2.08 20.79
N THR A 699 1.00 -3.27 20.77
CA THR A 699 0.42 -4.46 21.41
C THR A 699 1.48 -5.48 21.78
N ALA A 700 1.25 -6.19 22.88
CA ALA A 700 2.15 -7.26 23.34
C ALA A 700 1.36 -8.49 23.79
N VAL A 701 1.94 -9.67 23.56
CA VAL A 701 1.55 -10.92 24.24
C VAL A 701 2.56 -11.19 25.32
N GLU A 702 2.07 -11.41 26.54
CA GLU A 702 2.91 -11.71 27.69
C GLU A 702 2.57 -13.08 28.27
N MET A 703 3.58 -13.84 28.66
CA MET A 703 3.46 -15.15 29.30
C MET A 703 3.77 -15.03 30.79
N LEU A 704 2.95 -15.66 31.63
CA LEU A 704 3.20 -15.75 33.07
C LEU A 704 4.27 -16.82 33.35
N THR A 705 5.43 -16.38 33.86
CA THR A 705 6.53 -17.24 34.32
C THR A 705 6.73 -17.04 35.82
N GLY A 706 6.35 -18.04 36.62
CA GLY A 706 6.29 -17.90 38.08
C GLY A 706 5.22 -16.87 38.48
N SER A 707 5.65 -15.74 39.05
CA SER A 707 4.78 -14.60 39.38
C SER A 707 4.98 -13.38 38.47
N THR A 708 5.81 -13.50 37.43
CA THR A 708 6.23 -12.38 36.57
C THR A 708 5.65 -12.57 35.18
N TRP A 709 5.14 -11.49 34.59
CA TRP A 709 4.73 -11.46 33.19
C TRP A 709 5.91 -11.04 32.32
N THR A 710 6.22 -11.86 31.32
CA THR A 710 7.31 -11.61 30.37
C THR A 710 6.71 -11.46 28.97
N GLN A 711 7.06 -10.39 28.26
CA GLN A 711 6.69 -10.23 26.86
C GLN A 711 7.32 -11.33 26.02
N VAL A 712 6.49 -12.02 25.25
CA VAL A 712 6.91 -13.10 24.33
C VAL A 712 6.62 -12.75 22.87
N ARG A 713 5.70 -11.80 22.60
CA ARG A 713 5.43 -11.25 21.27
C ARG A 713 5.11 -9.75 21.37
N SER A 714 5.31 -9.05 20.27
CA SER A 714 4.96 -7.64 20.03
C SER A 714 4.46 -7.43 18.60
N ASP A 715 4.01 -6.22 18.27
CA ASP A 715 3.66 -5.82 16.89
C ASP A 715 4.84 -5.86 15.88
N TRP A 716 6.01 -6.34 16.31
CA TRP A 716 7.15 -6.67 15.45
C TRP A 716 7.03 -8.08 14.87
N ASP A 717 6.31 -8.97 15.55
CA ASP A 717 6.15 -10.37 15.19
C ASP A 717 5.02 -10.54 14.18
N TRP A 718 5.30 -11.24 13.07
CA TRP A 718 4.34 -11.47 11.98
C TRP A 718 3.00 -12.07 12.45
N SER A 719 3.00 -12.84 13.54
CA SER A 719 1.82 -13.52 14.07
C SER A 719 0.92 -12.64 14.95
N LEU A 720 1.33 -11.40 15.28
CA LEU A 720 0.55 -10.50 16.12
C LEU A 720 0.07 -9.27 15.32
N VAL A 721 -1.21 -9.26 14.97
CA VAL A 721 -1.82 -8.25 14.12
C VAL A 721 -2.59 -7.23 14.95
N TYR A 722 -2.32 -5.96 14.70
CA TYR A 722 -3.04 -4.81 15.25
C TYR A 722 -4.01 -4.28 14.18
N THR A 723 -5.31 -4.26 14.48
CA THR A 723 -6.34 -3.71 13.58
C THR A 723 -7.12 -2.63 14.29
N TRP A 724 -7.28 -1.49 13.66
CA TRP A 724 -8.02 -0.35 14.17
C TRP A 724 -9.24 -0.06 13.30
N THR A 725 -10.34 0.36 13.91
CA THR A 725 -11.56 0.70 13.18
C THR A 725 -12.25 1.91 13.81
N ARG A 726 -12.55 2.92 13.00
CA ARG A 726 -13.44 4.02 13.40
C ARG A 726 -14.85 3.49 13.58
N VAL A 727 -15.40 3.61 14.78
CA VAL A 727 -16.79 3.20 15.10
C VAL A 727 -17.75 4.35 14.81
N ASN A 728 -17.37 5.58 15.16
CA ASN A 728 -18.17 6.76 14.89
C ASN A 728 -17.27 7.99 14.70
N THR A 729 -17.31 8.59 13.51
CA THR A 729 -16.50 9.77 13.16
C THR A 729 -16.92 11.02 13.94
N ILE A 730 -18.22 11.24 14.15
CA ILE A 730 -18.74 12.42 14.84
C ILE A 730 -18.42 12.38 16.33
N LEU A 731 -18.54 11.20 16.95
CA LEU A 731 -18.26 10.98 18.36
C LEU A 731 -16.79 10.70 18.64
N GLY A 732 -15.95 10.52 17.62
CA GLY A 732 -14.53 10.22 17.78
C GLY A 732 -14.23 8.84 18.39
N THR A 733 -15.19 7.89 18.38
CA THR A 733 -15.01 6.57 19.01
C THR A 733 -14.38 5.57 18.04
N SER A 734 -13.46 4.74 18.51
CA SER A 734 -12.82 3.67 17.75
C SER A 734 -12.60 2.40 18.57
N ASN A 735 -12.41 1.28 17.87
CA ASN A 735 -12.02 0.00 18.46
C ASN A 735 -10.65 -0.44 17.92
N VAL A 736 -9.93 -1.19 18.75
CA VAL A 736 -8.72 -1.91 18.36
C VAL A 736 -8.95 -3.40 18.57
N VAL A 737 -8.72 -4.19 17.53
CA VAL A 737 -8.70 -5.66 17.59
C VAL A 737 -7.25 -6.11 17.51
N ILE A 738 -6.81 -6.82 18.54
CA ILE A 738 -5.53 -7.53 18.54
C ILE A 738 -5.82 -8.99 18.21
N THR A 739 -5.15 -9.48 17.17
CA THR A 739 -5.25 -10.86 16.69
C THR A 739 -3.91 -11.53 16.85
N TRP A 740 -3.84 -12.62 17.61
CA TRP A 740 -2.65 -13.47 17.72
C TRP A 740 -2.90 -14.81 17.03
N GLU A 741 -2.19 -15.03 15.93
CA GLU A 741 -2.17 -16.29 15.18
C GLU A 741 -1.15 -17.23 15.84
N THR A 742 -1.61 -18.07 16.78
CA THR A 742 -0.68 -18.84 17.63
C THR A 742 0.12 -19.85 16.82
N GLU A 743 1.44 -19.89 17.04
CA GLU A 743 2.31 -20.82 16.32
C GLU A 743 2.11 -22.26 16.81
N SER A 744 2.44 -23.25 15.96
CA SER A 744 2.23 -24.67 16.32
C SER A 744 3.11 -25.16 17.48
N ASP A 745 4.22 -24.47 17.74
CA ASP A 745 5.24 -24.75 18.75
C ASP A 745 5.18 -23.80 19.95
N VAL A 746 4.14 -22.96 20.03
CA VAL A 746 3.93 -22.06 21.16
C VAL A 746 3.84 -22.83 22.49
N GLN A 747 4.51 -22.31 23.52
CA GLN A 747 4.60 -23.00 24.80
C GLN A 747 3.25 -23.01 25.54
N PRO A 748 2.81 -24.13 26.11
CA PRO A 748 1.63 -24.14 26.97
C PRO A 748 1.84 -23.24 28.20
N GLY A 749 0.84 -22.44 28.55
CA GLY A 749 0.98 -21.49 29.66
C GLY A 749 -0.20 -20.53 29.79
N THR A 750 -0.12 -19.63 30.76
CA THR A 750 -1.08 -18.53 30.90
C THR A 750 -0.53 -17.29 30.21
N TYR A 751 -1.34 -16.70 29.34
CA TYR A 751 -0.99 -15.56 28.52
C TYR A 751 -1.95 -14.39 28.77
N ARG A 752 -1.51 -13.17 28.48
CA ARG A 752 -2.37 -11.99 28.37
C ARG A 752 -1.98 -11.15 27.16
N ILE A 753 -2.96 -10.45 26.61
CA ILE A 753 -2.76 -9.46 25.55
C ILE A 753 -2.86 -8.06 26.16
N ARG A 754 -1.90 -7.19 25.83
CA ARG A 754 -1.88 -5.77 26.22
C ARG A 754 -2.03 -4.89 25.00
N TYR A 755 -2.86 -3.86 25.11
CA TYR A 755 -2.99 -2.79 24.14
C TYR A 755 -2.39 -1.49 24.70
N TYR A 756 -1.57 -0.84 23.88
CA TYR A 756 -0.96 0.46 24.13
C TYR A 756 -1.46 1.46 23.08
N GLY A 757 -2.04 2.58 23.52
CA GLY A 757 -2.55 3.61 22.62
C GLY A 757 -2.38 5.01 23.21
N ASP A 758 -2.68 6.02 22.40
CA ASP A 758 -2.63 7.43 22.80
C ASP A 758 -3.88 8.11 22.26
N ALA A 759 -4.61 8.85 23.12
CA ALA A 759 -5.84 9.54 22.73
C ALA A 759 -5.66 11.05 22.72
N LYS A 760 -6.21 11.72 21.71
CA LYS A 760 -6.24 13.17 21.61
C LYS A 760 -7.55 13.74 22.15
N ARG A 761 -7.49 14.65 23.12
CA ARG A 761 -8.68 15.32 23.68
C ARG A 761 -8.93 16.67 23.01
N LEU A 762 -10.16 17.15 23.07
CA LEU A 762 -10.57 18.45 22.51
C LEU A 762 -9.99 19.66 23.28
N ASP A 763 -9.62 19.48 24.56
CA ASP A 763 -9.16 20.51 25.49
C ASP A 763 -7.65 20.52 25.72
N SER A 764 -6.90 19.54 25.19
CA SER A 764 -5.44 19.45 25.31
C SER A 764 -4.77 19.22 23.95
N PHE A 765 -3.67 19.93 23.69
CA PHE A 765 -2.79 19.63 22.55
C PHE A 765 -1.89 18.42 22.81
N GLU A 766 -1.87 17.89 24.04
CA GLU A 766 -1.11 16.70 24.43
C GLU A 766 -1.99 15.44 24.42
N ALA A 767 -1.44 14.34 23.90
CA ALA A 767 -2.09 13.03 23.89
C ALA A 767 -1.97 12.34 25.26
N MET A 768 -3.04 11.66 25.69
CA MET A 768 -3.05 10.87 26.93
C MET A 768 -2.65 9.43 26.62
N VAL A 769 -1.62 8.92 27.31
CA VAL A 769 -1.19 7.52 27.21
C VAL A 769 -2.26 6.60 27.78
N ILE A 770 -2.67 5.61 26.99
CA ILE A 770 -3.63 4.56 27.33
C ILE A 770 -2.86 3.27 27.63
N LEU A 771 -3.13 2.70 28.80
CA LEU A 771 -2.75 1.33 29.15
C LEU A 771 -4.04 0.53 29.37
N SER A 772 -4.22 -0.56 28.61
CA SER A 772 -5.43 -1.37 28.67
C SER A 772 -5.61 -2.11 29.99
N ASN A 773 -6.86 -2.44 30.33
CA ASN A 773 -7.20 -3.40 31.37
C ASN A 773 -6.87 -4.83 30.90
N ASP A 774 -5.89 -5.48 31.57
CA ASP A 774 -5.38 -6.80 31.18
C ASP A 774 -6.46 -7.91 31.17
N LYS A 775 -6.42 -8.79 30.16
CA LYS A 775 -7.21 -10.04 30.15
C LYS A 775 -6.34 -11.27 29.89
N MET A 776 -6.53 -12.29 30.73
CA MET A 776 -5.76 -13.54 30.75
C MET A 776 -6.51 -14.68 30.06
N PHE A 777 -5.76 -15.58 29.43
CA PHE A 777 -6.23 -16.85 28.88
C PHE A 777 -5.16 -17.93 29.01
N ILE A 778 -5.54 -19.20 28.83
CA ILE A 778 -4.61 -20.34 28.95
C ILE A 778 -4.42 -21.00 27.58
N LEU A 779 -3.18 -21.19 27.16
CA LEU A 779 -2.86 -21.99 25.98
C LEU A 779 -2.52 -23.42 26.38
N LEU A 780 -3.25 -24.39 25.83
CA LEU A 780 -3.20 -25.80 26.21
C LEU A 780 -2.26 -26.59 25.28
N ARG A 781 -1.69 -27.71 25.74
CA ARG A 781 -0.89 -28.61 24.89
C ARG A 781 -1.80 -29.50 24.04
N ARG A 782 -1.42 -29.81 22.79
CA ARG A 782 -2.06 -30.91 22.03
C ARG A 782 -1.95 -32.21 22.83
N HIS A 783 -3.07 -32.76 23.26
CA HIS A 783 -3.13 -34.16 23.69
C HIS A 783 -3.01 -35.05 22.44
N ASN A 784 -1.86 -35.71 22.27
CA ASN A 784 -1.73 -36.82 21.34
C ASN A 784 -2.60 -38.00 21.82
N THR A 785 -3.80 -38.11 21.27
CA THR A 785 -4.57 -39.37 21.24
C THR A 785 -5.21 -39.52 19.87
N PRO A 786 -4.95 -40.64 19.15
CA PRO A 786 -5.56 -40.87 17.85
C PRO A 786 -7.02 -41.26 18.05
N LYS A 787 -7.96 -40.50 17.47
CA LYS A 787 -9.35 -40.95 17.33
C LYS A 787 -9.62 -41.30 15.88
N ALA A 788 -9.92 -42.58 15.71
CA ALA A 788 -10.34 -43.21 14.48
C ALA A 788 -11.53 -42.48 13.82
N LEU A 789 -11.44 -42.32 12.51
CA LEU A 789 -12.57 -42.01 11.65
C LEU A 789 -13.60 -43.14 11.72
N GLN A 790 -14.86 -42.80 11.99
CA GLN A 790 -15.99 -43.48 11.36
C GLN A 790 -17.04 -42.47 10.88
N PRO A 791 -17.69 -42.73 9.74
CA PRO A 791 -18.60 -41.80 9.09
C PRO A 791 -20.03 -41.96 9.61
N SER A 792 -20.69 -40.87 9.97
CA SER A 792 -22.14 -40.87 10.21
C SER A 792 -22.82 -39.68 9.53
N THR A 793 -23.33 -39.98 8.35
CA THR A 793 -24.66 -39.63 7.83
C THR A 793 -25.35 -38.39 8.44
N ILE A 794 -25.32 -37.27 7.72
CA ILE A 794 -26.12 -36.09 8.03
C ILE A 794 -27.58 -36.36 7.63
N ARG A 795 -28.46 -36.49 8.62
CA ARG A 795 -29.93 -36.31 8.46
C ARG A 795 -30.29 -34.86 8.76
N LEU A 796 -30.94 -34.21 7.81
CA LEU A 796 -31.62 -32.93 7.98
C LEU A 796 -32.80 -33.06 8.94
N GLN A 797 -32.81 -32.27 10.02
CA GLN A 797 -34.06 -31.82 10.65
C GLN A 797 -33.99 -30.35 11.08
N LYS A 798 -35.11 -29.68 10.79
CA LYS A 798 -35.43 -28.27 10.91
C LYS A 798 -35.35 -27.71 12.34
N GLY A 799 -34.94 -26.44 12.41
CA GLY A 799 -35.73 -25.38 13.06
C GLY A 799 -35.45 -25.10 14.53
N LYS A 800 -34.68 -24.03 14.77
CA LYS A 800 -34.96 -23.05 15.85
C LYS A 800 -34.27 -21.72 15.50
N GLU A 801 -35.09 -20.73 15.16
CA GLU A 801 -34.69 -19.34 14.96
C GLU A 801 -34.11 -18.76 16.26
N LEU A 802 -32.93 -18.15 16.16
CA LEU A 802 -32.43 -17.18 17.12
C LEU A 802 -32.39 -15.82 16.41
N SER A 803 -33.28 -14.91 16.81
CA SER A 803 -33.31 -13.53 16.33
C SER A 803 -32.08 -12.77 16.85
N LEU A 804 -31.08 -12.57 16.00
CA LEU A 804 -29.99 -11.62 16.21
C LEU A 804 -30.30 -10.35 15.42
N GLN A 805 -30.25 -9.22 16.12
CA GLN A 805 -30.51 -7.89 15.62
C GLN A 805 -29.57 -7.53 14.46
N THR A 806 -30.11 -7.60 13.25
CA THR A 806 -29.61 -6.97 12.03
C THR A 806 -29.80 -5.46 12.15
N ASN A 807 -28.76 -4.69 12.49
CA ASN A 807 -28.83 -3.23 12.38
C ASN A 807 -27.47 -2.52 12.18
N TRP A 808 -26.51 -3.13 11.45
CA TRP A 808 -25.21 -2.48 11.17
C TRP A 808 -24.68 -2.65 9.73
N LYS A 809 -25.49 -3.01 8.72
CA LYS A 809 -24.99 -3.19 7.33
C LYS A 809 -25.75 -2.48 6.20
N MET A 810 -26.68 -1.57 6.49
CA MET A 810 -27.58 -0.99 5.47
C MET A 810 -27.34 0.50 5.12
N SER A 811 -26.38 1.20 5.74
CA SER A 811 -26.34 2.67 5.70
C SER A 811 -26.09 3.31 4.32
N HIS A 812 -25.42 2.62 3.38
CA HIS A 812 -25.07 3.19 2.07
C HIS A 812 -26.16 3.07 0.99
N ILE A 813 -27.22 2.30 1.24
CA ILE A 813 -28.29 2.02 0.26
C ILE A 813 -29.67 2.53 0.70
N SER A 814 -29.76 3.11 1.89
CA SER A 814 -31.00 3.62 2.48
C SER A 814 -30.89 5.11 2.78
N ASN A 815 -31.98 5.84 2.58
CA ASN A 815 -32.08 7.24 2.98
C ASN A 815 -32.88 7.39 4.29
N PRO A 816 -32.57 8.39 5.13
CA PRO A 816 -33.51 8.84 6.15
C PRO A 816 -34.79 9.34 5.47
N LEU A 817 -35.95 8.86 5.93
CA LEU A 817 -37.25 9.24 5.38
C LEU A 817 -37.91 10.32 6.24
N ALA A 818 -38.61 11.24 5.57
CA ALA A 818 -39.47 12.21 6.20
C ALA A 818 -40.66 11.51 6.87
N THR A 819 -40.86 11.82 8.15
CA THR A 819 -42.05 11.36 8.87
C THR A 819 -43.29 12.12 8.42
N PRO A 820 -44.50 11.53 8.49
CA PRO A 820 -45.74 12.24 8.21
C PRO A 820 -45.88 13.55 9.00
N ASP A 821 -45.41 13.57 10.25
CA ASP A 821 -45.41 14.77 11.09
C ASP A 821 -44.49 15.88 10.56
N GLN A 822 -43.31 15.53 10.04
CA GLN A 822 -42.40 16.51 9.43
C GLN A 822 -43.00 17.10 8.16
N ILE A 823 -43.63 16.28 7.33
CA ILE A 823 -44.30 16.73 6.09
C ILE A 823 -45.48 17.64 6.44
N TYR A 824 -46.31 17.24 7.41
CA TYR A 824 -47.44 18.04 7.87
C TYR A 824 -46.97 19.38 8.44
N LYS A 825 -45.95 19.38 9.31
CA LYS A 825 -45.39 20.60 9.89
C LYS A 825 -44.80 21.53 8.83
N SER A 826 -44.03 21.00 7.88
CA SER A 826 -43.47 21.78 6.75
C SER A 826 -44.57 22.42 5.90
N SER A 827 -45.70 21.75 5.69
CA SER A 827 -46.83 22.30 4.94
C SER A 827 -47.59 23.41 5.68
N GLN A 828 -47.62 23.37 7.02
CA GLN A 828 -48.34 24.31 7.87
C GLN A 828 -47.47 25.48 8.37
N SER A 829 -46.14 25.35 8.33
CA SER A 829 -45.22 26.38 8.83
C SER A 829 -45.16 27.62 7.94
N SER A 830 -45.52 27.47 6.65
CA SER A 830 -45.46 28.56 5.69
C SER A 830 -46.77 29.34 5.60
N ALA A 831 -46.66 30.66 5.52
CA ALA A 831 -47.79 31.56 5.28
C ALA A 831 -48.36 31.46 3.85
N LEU A 832 -47.75 30.65 2.97
CA LEU A 832 -48.17 30.48 1.59
C LEU A 832 -49.26 29.42 1.44
N PRO A 833 -50.25 29.64 0.55
CA PRO A 833 -51.16 28.59 0.09
C PRO A 833 -50.42 27.35 -0.44
N ILE A 834 -50.99 26.16 -0.22
CA ILE A 834 -50.32 24.88 -0.52
C ILE A 834 -49.96 24.74 -2.01
N ASP A 835 -50.84 25.20 -2.91
CA ASP A 835 -50.66 25.23 -4.37
C ASP A 835 -49.45 26.09 -4.78
N LEU A 836 -49.22 27.19 -4.06
CA LEU A 836 -48.07 28.05 -4.29
C LEU A 836 -46.78 27.41 -3.74
N GLN A 837 -46.85 26.73 -2.59
CA GLN A 837 -45.71 25.98 -2.06
C GLN A 837 -45.27 24.85 -3.02
N GLU A 838 -46.22 24.09 -3.57
CA GLU A 838 -45.95 23.04 -4.56
C GLU A 838 -45.33 23.62 -5.84
N SER A 839 -45.85 24.76 -6.30
CA SER A 839 -45.29 25.48 -7.45
C SER A 839 -43.84 25.90 -7.21
N ILE A 840 -43.54 26.51 -6.05
CA ILE A 840 -42.16 26.94 -5.70
C ILE A 840 -41.22 25.74 -5.66
N ARG A 841 -41.63 24.63 -5.05
CA ARG A 841 -40.86 23.38 -4.98
C ARG A 841 -40.53 22.85 -6.38
N PHE A 842 -41.54 22.76 -7.25
CA PHE A 842 -41.38 22.31 -8.62
C PHE A 842 -40.44 23.22 -9.44
N TYR A 843 -40.66 24.54 -9.41
CA TYR A 843 -39.85 25.50 -10.16
C TYR A 843 -38.39 25.51 -9.67
N THR A 844 -38.17 25.38 -8.37
CA THR A 844 -36.81 25.39 -7.81
C THR A 844 -36.06 24.11 -8.13
N ALA A 845 -36.72 22.94 -8.07
CA ALA A 845 -36.08 21.70 -8.51
C ALA A 845 -35.70 21.74 -10.00
N ARG A 846 -36.55 22.33 -10.84
CA ARG A 846 -36.23 22.59 -12.26
C ARG A 846 -35.06 23.55 -12.43
N LEU A 847 -34.99 24.61 -11.62
CA LEU A 847 -33.87 25.56 -11.62
C LEU A 847 -32.56 24.86 -11.24
N THR A 848 -32.57 24.05 -10.18
CA THR A 848 -31.42 23.24 -9.74
C THR A 848 -30.98 22.28 -10.85
N GLN A 849 -31.93 21.62 -11.53
CA GLN A 849 -31.62 20.73 -12.64
C GLN A 849 -30.96 21.47 -13.81
N ALA A 850 -31.48 22.64 -14.19
CA ALA A 850 -30.90 23.45 -15.27
C ALA A 850 -29.52 24.01 -14.91
N ALA A 851 -29.32 24.46 -13.67
CA ALA A 851 -28.04 24.94 -13.19
C ALA A 851 -26.98 23.85 -13.21
N GLY A 852 -27.32 22.64 -12.75
CA GLY A 852 -26.42 21.49 -12.82
C GLY A 852 -25.99 21.15 -14.26
N ILE A 853 -26.93 21.17 -15.21
CA ILE A 853 -26.64 20.92 -16.63
C ILE A 853 -25.70 22.00 -17.20
N LEU A 854 -25.96 23.28 -16.94
CA LEU A 854 -25.11 24.38 -17.41
C LEU A 854 -23.73 24.38 -16.77
N LEU A 855 -23.62 23.90 -15.52
CA LEU A 855 -22.36 23.66 -14.82
C LEU A 855 -21.66 22.37 -15.26
N ARG A 856 -22.25 21.59 -16.18
CA ARG A 856 -21.74 20.29 -16.63
C ARG A 856 -21.45 19.35 -15.45
N LEU A 857 -22.36 19.30 -14.49
CA LEU A 857 -22.29 18.37 -13.37
C LEU A 857 -22.85 17.00 -13.78
N PRO A 858 -22.26 15.90 -13.29
CA PRO A 858 -22.87 14.58 -13.39
C PRO A 858 -24.30 14.55 -12.82
N GLN A 859 -25.20 13.78 -13.44
CA GLN A 859 -26.63 13.79 -13.09
C GLN A 859 -26.88 13.35 -11.64
N ASP A 860 -26.10 12.40 -11.12
CA ASP A 860 -26.12 11.97 -9.72
C ASP A 860 -25.85 13.14 -8.75
N VAL A 861 -24.85 13.99 -9.01
CA VAL A 861 -24.57 15.18 -8.19
C VAL A 861 -25.75 16.17 -8.19
N ILE A 862 -26.42 16.34 -9.34
CA ILE A 862 -27.60 17.21 -9.50
C ILE A 862 -28.80 16.63 -8.73
N VAL A 863 -28.97 15.30 -8.78
CA VAL A 863 -30.02 14.58 -8.05
C VAL A 863 -29.83 14.74 -6.55
N GLN A 864 -28.60 14.56 -6.05
CA GLN A 864 -28.26 14.76 -4.66
C GLN A 864 -28.54 16.20 -4.20
N ALA A 865 -28.22 17.20 -5.05
CA ALA A 865 -28.50 18.61 -4.75
C ALA A 865 -30.00 18.85 -4.52
N ASN A 866 -30.86 18.27 -5.37
CA ASN A 866 -32.31 18.36 -5.21
C ASN A 866 -32.79 17.69 -3.93
N VAL A 867 -32.28 16.51 -3.57
CA VAL A 867 -32.67 15.83 -2.32
C VAL A 867 -32.25 16.64 -1.10
N ILE A 868 -31.04 17.19 -1.08
CA ILE A 868 -30.57 18.06 0.01
C ILE A 868 -31.42 19.31 0.13
N LEU A 869 -31.77 19.94 -1.00
CA LEU A 869 -32.65 21.10 -1.04
C LEU A 869 -34.04 20.79 -0.43
N PHE A 870 -34.63 19.64 -0.76
CA PHE A 870 -35.91 19.25 -0.16
C PHE A 870 -35.78 18.88 1.32
N ARG A 871 -34.66 18.28 1.75
CA ARG A 871 -34.42 18.03 3.17
C ARG A 871 -34.32 19.32 3.97
N TYR A 872 -33.69 20.35 3.39
CA TYR A 872 -33.63 21.68 3.98
C TYR A 872 -35.05 22.28 4.18
N TRP A 873 -35.89 22.25 3.15
CA TRP A 873 -37.28 22.75 3.23
C TRP A 873 -38.27 21.88 4.00
N LEU A 874 -37.86 20.68 4.40
CA LEU A 874 -38.62 19.90 5.38
C LEU A 874 -38.51 20.50 6.79
N ILE A 875 -37.39 21.18 7.07
CA ILE A 875 -37.05 21.73 8.39
C ILE A 875 -37.26 23.24 8.46
N GLU A 876 -36.91 23.96 7.39
CA GLU A 876 -36.90 25.41 7.33
C GLU A 876 -37.99 25.95 6.42
N ASP A 877 -38.49 27.15 6.72
CA ASP A 877 -39.56 27.77 5.95
C ASP A 877 -39.14 28.11 4.51
N LEU A 878 -40.02 27.86 3.54
CA LEU A 878 -39.83 28.15 2.12
C LEU A 878 -39.50 29.62 1.82
N LEU A 879 -39.94 30.56 2.67
CA LEU A 879 -39.70 31.99 2.53
C LEU A 879 -38.46 32.48 3.28
N LYS A 880 -37.75 31.61 4.02
CA LYS A 880 -36.60 32.00 4.85
C LYS A 880 -35.43 32.55 4.03
N HIS A 881 -35.17 31.96 2.87
CA HIS A 881 -34.12 32.37 1.95
C HIS A 881 -34.66 32.36 0.52
N GLU A 882 -34.05 33.16 -0.35
CA GLU A 882 -34.42 33.17 -1.77
C GLU A 882 -34.22 31.77 -2.37
N PHE A 883 -35.22 31.26 -3.09
CA PHE A 883 -35.17 29.92 -3.67
C PHE A 883 -33.97 29.72 -4.62
N SER A 884 -33.54 30.78 -5.31
CA SER A 884 -32.38 30.74 -6.19
C SER A 884 -31.06 30.62 -5.41
N ASP A 885 -30.95 31.31 -4.27
CA ASP A 885 -29.81 31.21 -3.35
C ASP A 885 -29.75 29.81 -2.71
N VAL A 886 -30.89 29.24 -2.29
CA VAL A 886 -30.98 27.87 -1.74
C VAL A 886 -30.58 26.83 -2.79
N SER A 887 -31.08 26.97 -4.01
CA SER A 887 -30.71 26.11 -5.14
C SER A 887 -29.20 26.19 -5.44
N ALA A 888 -28.63 27.39 -5.51
CA ALA A 888 -27.20 27.60 -5.75
C ALA A 888 -26.33 27.04 -4.62
N ALA A 889 -26.74 27.22 -3.37
CA ALA A 889 -26.06 26.68 -2.20
C ALA A 889 -26.12 25.15 -2.14
N ALA A 890 -27.26 24.53 -2.48
CA ALA A 890 -27.38 23.08 -2.53
C ALA A 890 -26.48 22.48 -3.63
N ILE A 891 -26.44 23.09 -4.83
CA ILE A 891 -25.52 22.67 -5.90
C ILE A 891 -24.07 22.87 -5.50
N TYR A 892 -23.72 24.02 -4.94
CA TYR A 892 -22.35 24.29 -4.52
C TYR A 892 -21.91 23.28 -3.46
N LEU A 893 -22.76 23.01 -2.46
CA LEU A 893 -22.50 22.05 -1.40
C LEU A 893 -22.27 20.64 -1.95
N THR A 894 -23.16 20.12 -2.80
CA THR A 894 -23.01 18.76 -3.35
C THR A 894 -21.87 18.66 -4.36
N ALA A 895 -21.68 19.67 -5.21
CA ALA A 895 -20.56 19.68 -6.14
C ALA A 895 -19.22 19.72 -5.40
N LYS A 896 -19.10 20.53 -4.34
CA LYS A 896 -17.89 20.68 -3.52
C LYS A 896 -17.42 19.36 -2.88
N ILE A 897 -18.35 18.50 -2.48
CA ILE A 897 -18.06 17.18 -1.87
C ILE A 897 -18.03 16.04 -2.89
N SER A 898 -18.26 16.32 -4.17
CA SER A 898 -18.23 15.33 -5.26
C SER A 898 -16.88 15.31 -5.97
N ALA A 899 -16.67 14.33 -6.86
CA ALA A 899 -15.53 14.29 -7.78
C ALA A 899 -15.58 15.39 -8.88
N SER A 900 -16.57 16.28 -8.88
CA SER A 900 -16.74 17.36 -9.86
C SER A 900 -16.96 18.72 -9.19
N PRO A 901 -15.99 19.23 -8.41
CA PRO A 901 -16.14 20.51 -7.72
C PRO A 901 -16.29 21.67 -8.70
N ARG A 902 -17.14 22.64 -8.34
CA ARG A 902 -17.36 23.87 -9.13
C ARG A 902 -17.05 25.09 -8.30
N SER A 903 -16.33 26.04 -8.91
CA SER A 903 -16.01 27.31 -8.25
C SER A 903 -17.29 28.10 -7.97
N LEU A 904 -17.31 28.88 -6.88
CA LEU A 904 -18.42 29.79 -6.59
C LEU A 904 -18.66 30.76 -7.74
N ARG A 905 -17.60 31.20 -8.44
CA ARG A 905 -17.73 32.09 -9.61
C ARG A 905 -18.51 31.42 -10.75
N SER A 906 -18.23 30.15 -11.03
CA SER A 906 -18.96 29.37 -12.03
C SER A 906 -20.43 29.22 -11.65
N VAL A 907 -20.71 28.87 -10.39
CA VAL A 907 -22.08 28.75 -9.87
C VAL A 907 -22.81 30.09 -10.00
N THR A 908 -22.22 31.19 -9.52
CA THR A 908 -22.86 32.51 -9.60
C THR A 908 -23.12 32.96 -11.03
N ASN A 909 -22.20 32.71 -11.97
CA ASN A 909 -22.38 33.07 -13.38
C ASN A 909 -23.56 32.31 -14.01
N VAL A 910 -23.70 31.03 -13.70
CA VAL A 910 -24.82 30.21 -14.19
C VAL A 910 -26.14 30.70 -13.63
N TYR A 911 -26.21 31.04 -12.34
CA TYR A 911 -27.42 31.58 -11.74
C TYR A 911 -27.74 33.01 -12.23
N ALA A 912 -26.73 33.83 -12.54
CA ALA A 912 -26.95 35.13 -13.19
C ALA A 912 -27.59 34.98 -14.57
N TYR A 913 -27.14 34.01 -15.38
CA TYR A 913 -27.80 33.68 -16.64
C TYR A 913 -29.22 33.14 -16.42
N LEU A 914 -29.40 32.14 -15.55
CA LEU A 914 -30.67 31.45 -15.35
C LEU A 914 -31.79 32.36 -14.80
N THR A 915 -31.42 33.40 -14.06
CA THR A 915 -32.36 34.38 -13.51
C THR A 915 -32.61 35.56 -14.46
N SER A 916 -31.77 35.74 -15.49
CA SER A 916 -31.90 36.81 -16.48
C SER A 916 -33.12 36.65 -17.40
N PRO A 917 -33.56 37.73 -18.08
CA PRO A 917 -34.62 37.66 -19.08
C PRO A 917 -34.31 36.73 -20.27
N ASN A 918 -33.02 36.47 -20.52
CA ASN A 918 -32.53 35.63 -21.63
C ASN A 918 -32.47 34.13 -21.28
N SER A 919 -32.90 33.75 -20.08
CA SER A 919 -32.96 32.36 -19.63
C SER A 919 -34.09 31.61 -20.34
N ALA A 920 -33.78 30.43 -20.87
CA ALA A 920 -34.77 29.52 -21.45
C ALA A 920 -35.80 28.98 -20.42
N LEU A 921 -35.59 29.23 -19.12
CA LEU A 921 -36.55 28.89 -18.07
C LEU A 921 -37.65 29.96 -17.87
N ARG A 922 -37.56 31.13 -18.50
CA ARG A 922 -38.57 32.18 -18.40
C ARG A 922 -39.73 31.89 -19.37
N PRO A 923 -41.01 32.06 -18.95
CA PRO A 923 -42.18 31.85 -19.82
C PRO A 923 -42.22 32.74 -21.07
N THR A 924 -41.50 33.87 -21.05
CA THR A 924 -41.44 34.86 -22.14
C THR A 924 -40.34 34.59 -23.17
N PHE A 925 -39.63 33.46 -23.06
CA PHE A 925 -38.54 33.10 -23.97
C PHE A 925 -39.08 32.66 -25.34
N ASP A 926 -38.79 33.42 -26.39
CA ASP A 926 -39.02 33.02 -27.79
C ASP A 926 -37.69 32.56 -28.42
N PRO A 927 -37.50 31.24 -28.67
CA PRO A 927 -36.29 30.70 -29.28
C PRO A 927 -35.97 31.29 -30.66
N LYS A 928 -36.95 31.92 -31.33
CA LYS A 928 -36.81 32.42 -32.70
C LYS A 928 -36.45 33.91 -32.78
N GLN A 929 -36.48 34.67 -31.69
CA GLN A 929 -36.38 36.14 -31.74
C GLN A 929 -35.19 36.78 -31.01
N GLN A 930 -34.33 36.04 -30.29
CA GLN A 930 -33.23 36.66 -29.54
C GLN A 930 -31.89 35.94 -29.72
N THR A 931 -30.90 36.67 -30.25
CA THR A 931 -29.49 36.34 -30.06
C THR A 931 -29.12 36.65 -28.60
N PRO A 932 -28.62 35.70 -27.80
CA PRO A 932 -28.31 35.94 -26.40
C PRO A 932 -27.23 37.01 -26.28
N ASP A 933 -27.55 38.17 -25.70
CA ASP A 933 -26.61 39.25 -25.43
C ASP A 933 -25.92 39.01 -24.07
N PRO A 934 -24.61 38.67 -24.03
CA PRO A 934 -23.90 38.37 -22.80
C PRO A 934 -23.79 39.54 -21.83
N THR A 935 -24.00 40.78 -22.30
CA THR A 935 -23.94 41.97 -21.44
C THR A 935 -25.14 42.05 -20.48
N THR A 936 -26.22 41.34 -20.77
CA THR A 936 -27.47 41.35 -19.98
C THR A 936 -27.44 40.49 -18.71
N TYR A 937 -26.45 39.60 -18.57
CA TYR A 937 -26.25 38.74 -17.40
C TYR A 937 -24.79 38.74 -16.92
N TYR A 938 -24.05 39.80 -17.26
CA TYR A 938 -22.71 40.03 -16.73
C TYR A 938 -22.76 40.33 -15.23
N LEU A 939 -21.96 39.62 -14.45
CA LEU A 939 -21.77 39.88 -13.03
C LEU A 939 -20.59 40.82 -12.81
N SER A 940 -20.87 42.03 -12.31
CA SER A 940 -19.82 42.90 -11.76
C SER A 940 -19.17 42.24 -10.53
N GLU A 941 -17.93 42.60 -10.20
CA GLU A 941 -17.24 42.08 -9.02
C GLU A 941 -18.03 42.31 -7.72
N SER A 942 -18.66 43.48 -7.57
CA SER A 942 -19.48 43.80 -6.40
C SER A 942 -20.72 42.90 -6.27
N THR A 943 -21.37 42.61 -7.41
CA THR A 943 -22.54 41.74 -7.48
C THR A 943 -22.16 40.28 -7.23
N TYR A 944 -21.03 39.83 -7.77
CA TYR A 944 -20.47 38.52 -7.51
C TYR A 944 -20.18 38.31 -6.01
N ILE A 945 -19.46 39.24 -5.37
CA ILE A 945 -19.11 39.13 -3.94
C ILE A 945 -20.37 39.06 -3.08
N THR A 946 -21.37 39.91 -3.38
CA THR A 946 -22.63 39.92 -2.63
C THR A 946 -23.36 38.59 -2.76
N PHE A 947 -23.49 38.07 -3.98
CA PHE A 947 -24.18 36.80 -4.22
C PHE A 947 -23.42 35.61 -3.63
N ARG A 948 -22.09 35.57 -3.77
CA ARG A 948 -21.22 34.57 -3.14
C ARG A 948 -21.43 34.51 -1.62
N ASN A 949 -21.50 35.66 -0.95
CA ASN A 949 -21.68 35.71 0.50
C ASN A 949 -23.05 35.14 0.91
N ARG A 950 -24.12 35.41 0.14
CA ARG A 950 -25.43 34.81 0.39
C ARG A 950 -25.39 33.29 0.23
N ILE A 951 -24.76 32.77 -0.83
CA ILE A 951 -24.59 31.32 -1.05
C ILE A 951 -23.89 30.66 0.16
N LEU A 952 -22.81 31.25 0.65
CA LEU A 952 -22.05 30.70 1.78
C LEU A 952 -22.85 30.71 3.10
N VAL A 953 -23.64 31.77 3.33
CA VAL A 953 -24.54 31.84 4.50
C VAL A 953 -25.62 30.77 4.40
N VAL A 954 -26.28 30.65 3.25
CA VAL A 954 -27.33 29.67 3.02
C VAL A 954 -26.79 28.24 3.07
N GLU A 955 -25.58 27.99 2.57
CA GLU A 955 -24.89 26.69 2.70
C GLU A 955 -24.72 26.29 4.17
N GLY A 956 -24.28 27.21 5.03
CA GLY A 956 -24.18 26.97 6.47
C GLY A 956 -25.54 26.63 7.10
N HIS A 957 -26.60 27.31 6.67
CA HIS A 957 -27.96 27.01 7.13
C HIS A 957 -28.47 25.65 6.64
N ILE A 958 -28.19 25.28 5.39
CA ILE A 958 -28.53 23.95 4.84
C ILE A 958 -27.88 22.86 5.68
N LEU A 959 -26.58 22.97 5.93
CA LEU A 959 -25.82 22.01 6.73
C LEU A 959 -26.36 21.88 8.15
N ASN A 960 -26.68 23.00 8.79
CA ASN A 960 -27.25 23.00 10.13
C ASN A 960 -28.64 22.33 10.17
N ALA A 961 -29.53 22.68 9.23
CA ALA A 961 -30.90 22.16 9.19
C ALA A 961 -30.96 20.65 8.94
N ILE A 962 -30.06 20.11 8.10
CA ILE A 962 -30.01 18.67 7.81
C ILE A 962 -29.11 17.89 8.78
N GLY A 963 -28.60 18.52 9.84
CA GLY A 963 -27.72 17.90 10.82
C GLY A 963 -26.42 17.37 10.20
N PHE A 964 -25.88 18.08 9.21
CA PHE A 964 -24.69 17.71 8.42
C PHE A 964 -24.82 16.39 7.65
N ASN A 965 -26.03 15.82 7.54
CA ASN A 965 -26.28 14.62 6.75
C ASN A 965 -26.47 14.97 5.26
N THR A 966 -25.35 15.07 4.54
CA THR A 966 -25.31 15.26 3.08
C THR A 966 -25.42 13.96 2.30
N HIS A 967 -25.44 12.80 2.95
CA HIS A 967 -25.52 11.51 2.28
C HIS A 967 -26.88 11.28 1.62
N VAL A 968 -26.87 10.87 0.35
CA VAL A 968 -28.06 10.53 -0.42
C VAL A 968 -27.79 9.28 -1.26
N ALA A 969 -28.43 8.17 -0.91
CA ALA A 969 -28.50 6.98 -1.73
C ALA A 969 -29.47 7.21 -2.90
N LEU A 970 -29.06 6.88 -4.13
CA LEU A 970 -29.84 7.12 -5.34
C LEU A 970 -30.51 5.84 -5.86
N PRO A 971 -31.74 5.93 -6.41
CA PRO A 971 -32.43 4.79 -7.01
C PRO A 971 -31.89 4.43 -8.40
N HIS A 972 -31.18 5.33 -9.08
CA HIS A 972 -30.72 5.13 -10.46
C HIS A 972 -29.76 3.92 -10.61
N PRO A 973 -28.71 3.75 -9.77
CA PRO A 973 -27.86 2.56 -9.84
C PRO A 973 -28.64 1.26 -9.57
N LEU A 974 -29.52 1.26 -8.56
CA LEU A 974 -30.37 0.12 -8.23
C LEU A 974 -31.32 -0.24 -9.37
N ALA A 975 -31.88 0.76 -10.06
CA ALA A 975 -32.74 0.53 -11.20
C ALA A 975 -32.00 -0.14 -12.36
N ILE A 976 -30.76 0.24 -12.62
CA ILE A 976 -29.91 -0.42 -13.63
C ILE A 976 -29.62 -1.86 -13.22
N THR A 977 -29.21 -2.10 -11.97
CA THR A 977 -28.99 -3.45 -11.43
C THR A 977 -30.23 -4.32 -11.55
N TYR A 978 -31.41 -3.79 -11.24
CA TYR A 978 -32.68 -4.52 -11.36
C TYR A 978 -33.05 -4.78 -12.82
N LEU A 979 -32.86 -3.84 -13.73
CA LEU A 979 -33.08 -4.04 -15.17
C LEU A 979 -32.13 -5.12 -15.75
N GLN A 980 -30.89 -5.16 -15.28
CA GLN A 980 -29.91 -6.20 -15.63
C GLN A 980 -30.31 -7.57 -15.06
N ALA A 981 -30.70 -7.63 -13.78
CA ALA A 981 -31.16 -8.85 -13.13
C ALA A 981 -32.44 -9.42 -13.76
N LEU A 982 -33.34 -8.53 -14.23
CA LEU A 982 -34.54 -8.90 -14.99
C LEU A 982 -34.23 -9.30 -16.45
N ASN A 983 -32.94 -9.34 -16.84
CA ASN A 983 -32.46 -9.66 -18.18
C ASN A 983 -33.16 -8.85 -19.29
N VAL A 984 -33.50 -7.60 -19.00
CA VAL A 984 -34.23 -6.71 -19.92
C VAL A 984 -33.41 -6.42 -21.19
N PHE A 985 -32.09 -6.61 -21.11
CA PHE A 985 -31.14 -6.42 -22.22
C PHE A 985 -30.72 -7.71 -22.93
N GLY A 986 -31.34 -8.85 -22.61
CA GLY A 986 -31.03 -10.15 -23.21
C GLY A 986 -31.28 -10.23 -24.72
N ALA A 987 -30.59 -11.16 -25.39
CA ALA A 987 -30.57 -11.33 -26.84
C ALA A 987 -31.98 -11.66 -27.41
N GLY A 988 -32.69 -10.63 -27.87
CA GLY A 988 -33.98 -10.75 -28.57
C GLY A 988 -35.00 -9.62 -28.29
N GLY A 989 -34.83 -8.83 -27.23
CA GLY A 989 -35.81 -7.84 -26.81
C GLY A 989 -35.62 -6.42 -27.38
N LYS A 990 -36.30 -6.06 -28.48
CA LYS A 990 -36.29 -4.67 -29.04
C LYS A 990 -36.86 -3.60 -28.08
N GLN A 991 -37.45 -4.00 -26.96
CA GLN A 991 -38.12 -3.12 -25.99
C GLN A 991 -37.26 -2.79 -24.77
N GLY A 992 -36.21 -3.56 -24.48
CA GLY A 992 -35.40 -3.40 -23.26
C GLY A 992 -34.75 -2.02 -23.08
N PRO A 993 -34.07 -1.48 -24.11
CA PRO A 993 -33.53 -0.12 -24.08
C PRO A 993 -34.61 0.96 -23.90
N LYS A 994 -35.85 0.72 -24.39
CA LYS A 994 -36.97 1.66 -24.21
C LYS A 994 -37.47 1.66 -22.76
N VAL A 995 -37.55 0.48 -22.13
CA VAL A 995 -37.92 0.34 -20.72
C VAL A 995 -36.86 0.99 -19.82
N ALA A 996 -35.58 0.76 -20.09
CA ALA A 996 -34.49 1.36 -19.33
C ALA A 996 -34.51 2.89 -19.44
N ARG A 997 -34.63 3.43 -20.66
CA ARG A 997 -34.77 4.87 -20.89
C ARG A 997 -35.97 5.45 -20.14
N ARG A 998 -37.14 4.81 -20.26
CA ARG A 998 -38.37 5.26 -19.61
C ARG A 998 -38.29 5.17 -18.08
N THR A 999 -37.57 4.19 -17.54
CA THR A 999 -37.29 4.06 -16.10
C THR A 999 -36.51 5.27 -15.58
N ILE A 1000 -35.44 5.66 -16.29
CA ILE A 1000 -34.65 6.85 -15.91
C ILE A 1000 -35.47 8.15 -16.05
N GLU A 1001 -36.30 8.26 -17.09
CA GLU A 1001 -37.22 9.40 -17.26
C GLU A 1001 -38.17 9.54 -16.05
N TYR A 1002 -38.72 8.43 -15.56
CA TYR A 1002 -39.56 8.42 -14.37
C TYR A 1002 -38.81 8.81 -13.09
N LEU A 1003 -37.61 8.26 -12.88
CA LEU A 1003 -36.79 8.61 -11.71
C LEU A 1003 -36.40 10.09 -11.70
N ASN A 1004 -36.12 10.68 -12.87
CA ASN A 1004 -35.84 12.10 -13.00
C ASN A 1004 -37.09 12.97 -12.80
N THR A 1005 -38.25 12.51 -13.27
CA THR A 1005 -39.53 13.20 -13.06
C THR A 1005 -39.92 13.19 -11.58
N ALA A 1006 -39.68 12.09 -10.87
CA ALA A 1006 -39.94 11.97 -9.43
C ALA A 1006 -39.15 12.97 -8.57
N LEU A 1007 -38.03 13.51 -9.07
CA LEU A 1007 -37.29 14.57 -8.38
C LEU A 1007 -37.99 15.93 -8.41
N LEU A 1008 -38.85 16.14 -9.40
CA LEU A 1008 -39.61 17.37 -9.54
C LEU A 1008 -40.95 17.29 -8.80
N SER A 1009 -41.34 16.11 -8.31
CA SER A 1009 -42.62 15.89 -7.65
C SER A 1009 -42.70 16.69 -6.34
N PRO A 1010 -43.75 17.54 -6.18
CA PRO A 1010 -43.95 18.28 -4.94
C PRO A 1010 -44.30 17.38 -3.75
N GLN A 1011 -44.63 16.11 -3.99
CA GLN A 1011 -44.85 15.08 -2.96
C GLN A 1011 -43.54 14.53 -2.36
N MET A 1012 -42.38 15.06 -2.76
CA MET A 1012 -41.07 14.76 -2.18
C MET A 1012 -40.76 13.26 -2.13
N LEU A 1013 -41.00 12.54 -3.23
CA LEU A 1013 -40.91 11.07 -3.30
C LEU A 1013 -39.56 10.51 -2.83
N TYR A 1014 -38.46 11.24 -3.08
CA TYR A 1014 -37.11 10.88 -2.63
C TYR A 1014 -36.87 11.02 -1.12
N LEU A 1015 -37.76 11.72 -0.41
CA LEU A 1015 -37.75 11.87 1.04
C LEU A 1015 -38.76 10.93 1.70
N THR A 1016 -39.78 10.48 0.99
CA THR A 1016 -40.85 9.64 1.57
C THR A 1016 -40.65 8.14 1.32
N HIS A 1017 -39.82 7.78 0.34
CA HIS A 1017 -39.61 6.38 -0.05
C HIS A 1017 -38.13 6.02 -0.17
N GLN A 1018 -37.82 4.76 0.14
CA GLN A 1018 -36.46 4.24 0.00
C GLN A 1018 -36.06 4.09 -1.49
N PRO A 1019 -34.76 4.21 -1.83
CA PRO A 1019 -34.28 4.13 -3.21
C PRO A 1019 -34.70 2.86 -3.96
N TYR A 1020 -34.69 1.69 -3.29
CA TYR A 1020 -35.11 0.44 -3.92
C TYR A 1020 -36.58 0.46 -4.35
N ALA A 1021 -37.46 1.08 -3.55
CA ALA A 1021 -38.89 1.16 -3.85
C ALA A 1021 -39.16 2.07 -5.05
N LEU A 1022 -38.45 3.21 -5.13
CA LEU A 1022 -38.52 4.13 -6.26
C LEU A 1022 -38.01 3.48 -7.55
N ALA A 1023 -36.91 2.72 -7.48
CA ALA A 1023 -36.37 1.97 -8.60
C ALA A 1023 -37.37 0.94 -9.14
N THR A 1024 -37.96 0.13 -8.26
CA THR A 1024 -38.96 -0.89 -8.64
C THR A 1024 -40.22 -0.25 -9.24
N ALA A 1025 -40.74 0.83 -8.64
CA ALA A 1025 -41.90 1.54 -9.16
C ALA A 1025 -41.65 2.12 -10.55
N ALA A 1026 -40.48 2.74 -10.78
CA ALA A 1026 -40.11 3.32 -12.06
C ALA A 1026 -39.97 2.26 -13.17
N ILE A 1027 -39.38 1.10 -12.86
CA ILE A 1027 -39.27 -0.01 -13.80
C ILE A 1027 -40.66 -0.55 -14.16
N TYR A 1028 -41.55 -0.68 -13.18
CA TYR A 1028 -42.91 -1.16 -13.40
C TYR A 1028 -43.70 -0.22 -14.32
N LEU A 1029 -43.72 1.09 -14.05
CA LEU A 1029 -44.40 2.06 -14.90
C LEU A 1029 -43.78 2.10 -16.30
N ALA A 1030 -42.45 2.03 -16.41
CA ALA A 1030 -41.75 2.00 -17.68
C ALA A 1030 -42.11 0.77 -18.53
N ALA A 1031 -42.18 -0.41 -17.92
CA ALA A 1031 -42.55 -1.66 -18.60
C ALA A 1031 -44.02 -1.65 -19.04
N ARG A 1032 -44.92 -1.04 -18.25
CA ARG A 1032 -46.32 -0.82 -18.61
C ARG A 1032 -46.45 0.13 -19.81
N ASP A 1033 -45.81 1.30 -19.76
CA ASP A 1033 -45.87 2.32 -20.81
C ASP A 1033 -45.28 1.83 -22.14
N VAL A 1034 -44.23 1.01 -22.10
CA VAL A 1034 -43.57 0.44 -23.29
C VAL A 1034 -44.34 -0.77 -23.86
N GLY A 1035 -45.35 -1.28 -23.14
CA GLY A 1035 -46.23 -2.36 -23.60
C GLY A 1035 -45.60 -3.75 -23.51
N CYS A 1036 -44.75 -4.00 -22.52
CA CYS A 1036 -44.12 -5.31 -22.29
C CYS A 1036 -45.07 -6.35 -21.66
N PHE A 1037 -46.27 -5.96 -21.24
CA PHE A 1037 -47.30 -6.86 -20.69
C PHE A 1037 -48.49 -7.02 -21.65
N THR A 1038 -48.82 -8.25 -22.06
CA THR A 1038 -49.89 -8.59 -23.03
C THR A 1038 -51.22 -9.04 -22.42
N ARG A 1039 -51.55 -8.64 -21.19
CA ARG A 1039 -52.90 -8.85 -20.65
C ARG A 1039 -53.51 -7.54 -20.18
N THR A 1040 -54.62 -7.17 -20.81
CA THR A 1040 -55.63 -6.27 -20.24
C THR A 1040 -56.15 -6.95 -18.97
N ILE A 1041 -55.71 -6.49 -17.80
CA ILE A 1041 -56.17 -7.00 -16.50
C ILE A 1041 -57.20 -6.01 -15.97
N ASP A 1042 -58.41 -6.52 -15.77
CA ASP A 1042 -59.55 -5.80 -15.21
C ASP A 1042 -59.26 -5.40 -13.75
N TYR A 1043 -59.58 -4.15 -13.40
CA TYR A 1043 -59.14 -3.45 -12.18
C TYR A 1043 -59.90 -3.87 -10.90
N SER A 1044 -60.60 -5.01 -10.89
CA SER A 1044 -61.59 -5.29 -9.86
C SER A 1044 -61.09 -6.07 -8.64
N THR A 1045 -59.89 -6.67 -8.64
CA THR A 1045 -59.33 -7.29 -7.41
C THR A 1045 -57.79 -7.26 -7.38
N SER A 1046 -57.22 -6.47 -6.47
CA SER A 1046 -55.77 -6.26 -6.30
C SER A 1046 -54.96 -7.48 -5.84
N SER A 1047 -55.61 -8.60 -5.50
CA SER A 1047 -54.93 -9.78 -4.93
C SER A 1047 -54.27 -10.68 -5.98
N GLN A 1048 -54.86 -10.88 -7.16
CA GLN A 1048 -54.34 -11.83 -8.16
C GLN A 1048 -53.11 -11.32 -8.93
N PHE A 1049 -52.96 -10.00 -9.08
CA PHE A 1049 -51.78 -9.37 -9.69
C PHE A 1049 -50.54 -9.57 -8.82
N MET A 1050 -50.67 -9.38 -7.50
CA MET A 1050 -49.57 -9.50 -6.54
C MET A 1050 -49.12 -10.93 -6.33
N ASP A 1051 -49.99 -11.92 -6.52
CA ASP A 1051 -49.62 -13.33 -6.39
C ASP A 1051 -48.79 -13.84 -7.58
N THR A 1052 -48.96 -13.26 -8.77
CA THR A 1052 -48.17 -13.63 -9.96
C THR A 1052 -46.75 -13.03 -9.92
N VAL A 1053 -46.64 -11.77 -9.50
CA VAL A 1053 -45.34 -11.09 -9.32
C VAL A 1053 -44.57 -11.65 -8.10
N ARG A 1054 -45.29 -12.06 -7.05
CA ARG A 1054 -44.71 -12.75 -5.90
C ARG A 1054 -44.16 -14.13 -6.28
N ALA A 1055 -44.85 -14.89 -7.12
CA ALA A 1055 -44.39 -16.20 -7.59
C ALA A 1055 -43.10 -16.12 -8.43
N ASP A 1056 -42.97 -15.11 -9.30
CA ASP A 1056 -41.76 -14.92 -10.13
C ASP A 1056 -40.57 -14.35 -9.33
N ALA A 1057 -40.82 -13.52 -8.31
CA ALA A 1057 -39.79 -13.04 -7.39
C ALA A 1057 -39.32 -14.13 -6.40
N GLU A 1058 -40.21 -15.04 -6.01
CA GLU A 1058 -39.87 -16.23 -5.20
C GLU A 1058 -39.01 -17.24 -5.99
N ALA A 1059 -39.17 -17.32 -7.32
CA ALA A 1059 -38.32 -18.12 -8.20
C ALA A 1059 -36.90 -17.52 -8.40
N ALA A 1060 -36.72 -16.21 -8.18
CA ALA A 1060 -35.46 -15.48 -8.34
C ALA A 1060 -34.70 -15.21 -7.02
N GLY A 1061 -35.23 -15.65 -5.87
CA GLY A 1061 -34.50 -15.78 -4.61
C GLY A 1061 -34.03 -14.49 -3.90
N THR A 1062 -34.60 -13.32 -4.18
CA THR A 1062 -33.95 -12.03 -3.81
C THR A 1062 -34.68 -11.07 -2.86
N ILE A 1063 -35.80 -11.40 -2.21
CA ILE A 1063 -36.42 -10.47 -1.20
C ILE A 1063 -37.06 -11.23 -0.03
N SER A 1064 -36.71 -10.84 1.22
CA SER A 1064 -37.28 -11.42 2.44
C SER A 1064 -38.73 -10.96 2.69
N HIS A 1065 -39.52 -11.87 3.27
CA HIS A 1065 -40.95 -11.76 3.62
C HIS A 1065 -41.36 -10.56 4.50
N ASP A 1066 -41.49 -9.35 3.93
CA ASP A 1066 -42.19 -8.28 4.62
C ASP A 1066 -43.44 -7.83 3.83
N LYS A 1067 -44.61 -8.21 4.34
CA LYS A 1067 -45.94 -7.81 3.81
C LYS A 1067 -46.16 -6.30 3.92
N LEU A 1068 -45.38 -5.59 4.73
CA LEU A 1068 -45.45 -4.14 4.89
C LEU A 1068 -44.85 -3.41 3.67
N THR A 1069 -43.73 -3.91 3.15
CA THR A 1069 -43.02 -3.34 1.98
C THR A 1069 -43.90 -3.31 0.73
N TRP A 1070 -44.68 -4.37 0.50
CA TRP A 1070 -45.57 -4.47 -0.66
C TRP A 1070 -46.82 -3.58 -0.55
N LYS A 1071 -47.31 -3.33 0.67
CA LYS A 1071 -48.39 -2.34 0.90
C LYS A 1071 -47.89 -0.91 0.69
N ILE A 1072 -46.64 -0.63 1.03
CA ILE A 1072 -46.02 0.67 0.80
C ILE A 1072 -45.86 0.90 -0.71
N ILE A 1073 -45.36 -0.08 -1.48
CA ILE A 1073 -45.23 0.01 -2.95
C ILE A 1073 -46.59 0.27 -3.64
N ASP A 1074 -47.66 -0.39 -3.19
CA ASP A 1074 -49.01 -0.20 -3.72
C ASP A 1074 -49.54 1.22 -3.43
N ALA A 1075 -49.27 1.75 -2.23
CA ALA A 1075 -49.57 3.14 -1.87
C ALA A 1075 -48.74 4.16 -2.68
N THR A 1076 -47.44 3.89 -2.90
CA THR A 1076 -46.54 4.74 -3.70
C THR A 1076 -47.01 4.84 -5.14
N ILE A 1077 -47.44 3.73 -5.76
CA ILE A 1077 -47.94 3.71 -7.15
C ILE A 1077 -49.26 4.49 -7.27
N GLN A 1078 -50.15 4.39 -6.27
CA GLN A 1078 -51.42 5.13 -6.25
C GLN A 1078 -51.23 6.63 -6.02
N GLU A 1079 -50.24 7.06 -5.24
CA GLU A 1079 -49.88 8.48 -5.09
C GLU A 1079 -49.21 9.03 -6.36
N TRP A 1080 -48.35 8.24 -7.00
CA TRP A 1080 -47.64 8.65 -8.22
C TRP A 1080 -48.59 8.83 -9.42
N LEU A 1081 -49.67 8.05 -9.49
CA LEU A 1081 -50.72 8.20 -10.52
C LEU A 1081 -51.70 9.35 -10.24
N LYS A 1082 -51.79 9.86 -9.02
CA LYS A 1082 -52.66 11.00 -8.65
C LYS A 1082 -52.00 12.37 -8.84
N GLY A 1083 -50.67 12.43 -8.90
CA GLY A 1083 -49.88 13.66 -9.06
C GLY A 1083 -49.24 13.87 -10.43
N ALA A 1084 -49.50 13.01 -11.42
CA ALA A 1084 -49.02 13.12 -12.79
C ALA A 1084 -49.98 13.92 -13.68
#